data_AF-A0A920T371-F1
#
_entry.id   AF-A0A920T371-F1
#
_cell.length_a   1.000
_cell.length_b   1.000
_cell.length_c   1.000
_cell.angle_alpha   90.00
_cell.angle_beta   90.00
_cell.angle_gamma   90.00
#
_symmetry.space_group_name_H-M   'P 1'
#
loop_
_entity.id
_entity.type
_entity.pdbx_description
1 polymer ?
#
loop_
_entity_poly.entity_id
_entity_poly.type
_entity_poly.pdbx_seq_one_letter_code
_entity_poly.pdbx_strand_id
1 'polypeptide(L)'
;MIDSQKERILITDPKKIRLLKKDFTKKILSSFSDKPKTASDIARTISFPKEKIYYHIKNLLNHDILFIANTEIIKGIEQKQFLPTAKEFKIETEKPKSDETPIPSTEPSDIINETEEKVEGKNYIDNTIRKINERRRINERRNLERRNSLNRRNKSSSKYNGEEKRKLLERRNPNDQRINSKRRELIDRRFTKKSTKNSGNSKKPHKRENLKKAESIKYKNILLGLNGIKEAMTFVHTGNHVTFLLGQLRTNGFQIDRINNYRLPLIVKDHTINTLTELIVNIFNQFANSKNKKKIYLAIHTDNYQYEMTYVTAKGKNNKLFEIDLKNTLDNSYKINNENSIVNYIKHPAHKKNATVCYSTKKPQIEKDYKYLKNAGIQPRYNTSIPHILNNIYRYYNLDQNQDCSLLIYIDRLKTHTVFTMADQLIESREFNKGLYYFSDTLKELSISNSGEEDAESNAMHFLSYYGIDADTTDTNIQDGLPFKKAQSIINHLSLSFIEDIKEAMHYFQNVLIHDGYSDETIDQIFICGPGSHIKNFDKIMAESLSLPVSNLSDHNTAYLKQIESSKGTLLNWGKGSKLFKKQENTASQLTSIKQRIHDHEKAIESAKSPESAKYRLARLEIEKDSKLKSLEAANLKLINASKEFKGLKEEYINAQDVLRSDLDSILVQLDDQSEILVDSYKEHEILNKGISEIEYESDKTKHNKDKEEQEKKGRYETKIKYAARSRAKLSEDKDRLEDAIDDLESKIIKLEESVQNINIKSIMGRMRIYI
;
A
#
# COMPACT_ATOMS: atom_id res chain seq x y z
N MET A 1 -51.08 -7.85 -7.96
CA MET A 1 -50.18 -8.57 -7.03
C MET A 1 -48.80 -8.48 -7.63
N ILE A 2 -47.78 -8.07 -6.87
CA ILE A 2 -46.39 -8.04 -7.35
C ILE A 2 -45.85 -9.45 -7.14
N ASP A 3 -45.72 -10.22 -8.22
CA ASP A 3 -45.19 -11.58 -8.15
C ASP A 3 -43.69 -11.51 -7.81
N SER A 4 -43.31 -12.06 -6.66
CA SER A 4 -41.91 -12.18 -6.25
C SER A 4 -41.32 -13.50 -6.75
N GLN A 5 -40.08 -13.45 -7.23
CA GLN A 5 -39.33 -14.64 -7.68
C GLN A 5 -39.16 -15.62 -6.51
N LYS A 6 -39.62 -16.87 -6.68
CA LYS A 6 -39.48 -17.94 -5.68
C LYS A 6 -38.07 -18.54 -5.72
N GLU A 7 -37.55 -19.04 -4.60
CA GLU A 7 -36.23 -19.70 -4.61
C GLU A 7 -36.26 -21.03 -5.38
N ARG A 8 -37.30 -21.84 -5.21
CA ARG A 8 -37.45 -23.16 -5.85
C ARG A 8 -38.90 -23.45 -6.22
N ILE A 9 -39.11 -23.98 -7.42
CA ILE A 9 -40.42 -24.52 -7.86
C ILE A 9 -40.24 -25.97 -8.31
N LEU A 10 -41.10 -26.83 -7.79
CA LEU A 10 -41.17 -28.24 -8.19
C LEU A 10 -42.20 -28.35 -9.33
N ILE A 11 -41.77 -28.90 -10.47
CA ILE A 11 -42.58 -29.00 -11.68
C ILE A 11 -42.94 -30.47 -11.93
N THR A 12 -44.25 -30.73 -11.90
CA THR A 12 -44.85 -32.04 -12.19
C THR A 12 -45.54 -32.10 -13.56
N ASP A 13 -45.74 -30.94 -14.22
CA ASP A 13 -46.40 -30.86 -15.53
C ASP A 13 -45.47 -31.36 -16.67
N PRO A 14 -45.83 -32.43 -17.41
CA PRO A 14 -45.01 -32.99 -18.47
C PRO A 14 -44.67 -32.01 -19.59
N LYS A 15 -45.53 -31.02 -19.88
CA LYS A 15 -45.26 -30.00 -20.92
C LYS A 15 -44.19 -29.00 -20.48
N LYS A 16 -44.25 -28.54 -19.22
CA LYS A 16 -43.22 -27.67 -18.63
C LYS A 16 -41.86 -28.40 -18.53
N ILE A 17 -41.88 -29.69 -18.24
CA ILE A 17 -40.70 -30.55 -18.22
C ILE A 17 -40.05 -30.65 -19.62
N ARG A 18 -40.83 -30.88 -20.69
CA ARG A 18 -40.30 -30.92 -22.08
C ARG A 18 -39.68 -29.57 -22.45
N LEU A 19 -40.34 -28.46 -22.13
CA LEU A 19 -39.87 -27.12 -22.47
C LEU A 19 -38.56 -26.72 -21.76
N LEU A 20 -38.38 -27.12 -20.49
CA LEU A 20 -37.15 -26.88 -19.72
C LEU A 20 -35.97 -27.77 -20.15
N LYS A 21 -36.25 -28.91 -20.78
CA LYS A 21 -35.21 -29.81 -21.31
C LYS A 21 -34.58 -29.29 -22.60
N LYS A 22 -35.26 -28.43 -23.37
CA LYS A 22 -34.72 -27.82 -24.60
C LYS A 22 -33.50 -26.96 -24.30
N ASP A 23 -32.44 -27.13 -25.10
CA ASP A 23 -31.15 -26.46 -24.85
C ASP A 23 -31.22 -24.95 -25.03
N PHE A 24 -32.07 -24.48 -25.94
CA PHE A 24 -32.33 -23.05 -26.13
C PHE A 24 -33.00 -22.40 -24.90
N THR A 25 -33.98 -23.07 -24.28
CA THR A 25 -34.62 -22.60 -23.04
C THR A 25 -33.61 -22.48 -21.89
N LYS A 26 -32.69 -23.45 -21.76
CA LYS A 26 -31.62 -23.38 -20.74
C LYS A 26 -30.70 -22.19 -20.97
N LYS A 27 -30.32 -21.90 -22.23
CA LYS A 27 -29.52 -20.72 -22.57
C LYS A 27 -30.25 -19.42 -22.21
N ILE A 28 -31.55 -19.30 -22.53
CA ILE A 28 -32.37 -18.14 -22.13
C ILE A 28 -32.38 -17.98 -20.61
N LEU A 29 -32.65 -19.05 -19.85
CA LEU A 29 -32.70 -18.98 -18.39
C LEU A 29 -31.33 -18.64 -17.77
N SER A 30 -30.24 -19.19 -18.31
CA SER A 30 -28.87 -18.89 -17.87
C SER A 30 -28.44 -17.43 -18.12
N SER A 31 -29.15 -16.73 -19.01
CA SER A 31 -28.85 -15.34 -19.32
C SER A 31 -29.26 -14.36 -18.21
N PHE A 32 -30.12 -14.76 -17.26
CA PHE A 32 -30.61 -13.87 -16.19
C PHE A 32 -29.71 -13.93 -14.94
N SER A 33 -29.24 -12.77 -14.48
CA SER A 33 -28.39 -12.61 -13.28
C SER A 33 -29.16 -11.93 -12.14
N ASP A 34 -30.34 -12.46 -11.79
CA ASP A 34 -31.27 -11.89 -10.79
C ASP A 34 -31.77 -10.45 -11.09
N LYS A 35 -31.69 -10.00 -12.35
CA LYS A 35 -32.20 -8.69 -12.80
C LYS A 35 -33.17 -8.86 -13.98
N PRO A 36 -34.29 -8.10 -14.02
CA PRO A 36 -35.19 -8.11 -15.16
C PRO A 36 -34.46 -7.69 -16.45
N LYS A 37 -34.71 -8.40 -17.55
CA LYS A 37 -34.12 -8.09 -18.88
C LYS A 37 -35.20 -7.89 -19.93
N THR A 38 -34.93 -7.04 -20.93
CA THR A 38 -35.84 -6.86 -22.06
C THR A 38 -35.59 -7.95 -23.12
N ALA A 39 -36.57 -8.20 -24.00
CA ALA A 39 -36.40 -9.17 -25.10
C ALA A 39 -35.15 -8.89 -25.97
N SER A 40 -34.81 -7.61 -26.17
CA SER A 40 -33.61 -7.21 -26.92
C SER A 40 -32.32 -7.60 -26.20
N ASP A 41 -32.29 -7.47 -24.87
CA ASP A 41 -31.11 -7.78 -24.07
C ASP A 41 -30.89 -9.28 -23.95
N ILE A 42 -31.97 -10.05 -23.86
CA ILE A 42 -31.91 -11.51 -23.88
C ILE A 42 -31.35 -11.97 -25.23
N ALA A 43 -31.89 -11.47 -26.35
CA ALA A 43 -31.44 -11.78 -27.70
C ALA A 43 -29.95 -11.50 -27.90
N ARG A 44 -29.48 -10.33 -27.45
CA ARG A 44 -28.05 -9.99 -27.52
C ARG A 44 -27.18 -10.87 -26.63
N THR A 45 -27.67 -11.26 -25.46
CA THR A 45 -26.87 -12.09 -24.52
C THR A 45 -26.68 -13.50 -25.05
N ILE A 46 -27.70 -14.06 -25.71
CA ILE A 46 -27.63 -15.41 -26.29
C ILE A 46 -27.28 -15.40 -27.78
N SER A 47 -26.89 -14.24 -28.32
CA SER A 47 -26.54 -14.02 -29.74
C SER A 47 -27.60 -14.50 -30.75
N PHE A 48 -28.89 -14.36 -30.43
CA PHE A 48 -29.98 -14.83 -31.28
C PHE A 48 -30.76 -13.67 -31.94
N PRO A 49 -31.36 -13.85 -33.13
CA PRO A 49 -32.13 -12.80 -33.80
C PRO A 49 -33.25 -12.21 -32.92
N LYS A 50 -33.19 -10.90 -32.70
CA LYS A 50 -34.13 -10.15 -31.83
C LYS A 50 -35.59 -10.31 -32.26
N GLU A 51 -35.86 -10.48 -33.55
CA GLU A 51 -37.21 -10.60 -34.10
C GLU A 51 -37.89 -11.92 -33.71
N LYS A 52 -37.11 -12.98 -33.48
CA LYS A 52 -37.62 -14.34 -33.23
C LYS A 52 -37.66 -14.70 -31.75
N ILE A 53 -36.93 -13.98 -30.90
CA ILE A 53 -36.90 -14.28 -29.45
C ILE A 53 -38.25 -14.10 -28.76
N TYR A 54 -39.10 -13.22 -29.28
CA TYR A 54 -40.42 -12.96 -28.72
C TYR A 54 -41.32 -14.20 -28.70
N TYR A 55 -41.13 -15.12 -29.67
CA TYR A 55 -41.86 -16.38 -29.70
C TYR A 55 -41.54 -17.24 -28.47
N HIS A 56 -40.26 -17.43 -28.17
CA HIS A 56 -39.82 -18.23 -27.02
C HIS A 56 -40.21 -17.56 -25.71
N ILE A 57 -40.09 -16.23 -25.60
CA ILE A 57 -40.52 -15.49 -24.41
C ILE A 57 -42.02 -15.65 -24.19
N LYS A 58 -42.84 -15.56 -25.24
CA LYS A 58 -44.29 -15.77 -25.15
C LYS A 58 -44.63 -17.20 -24.72
N ASN A 59 -43.93 -18.19 -25.27
CA ASN A 59 -44.13 -19.59 -24.88
C ASN A 59 -43.76 -19.84 -23.40
N LEU A 60 -42.68 -19.22 -22.91
CA LEU A 60 -42.26 -19.31 -21.51
C LEU A 60 -43.21 -18.56 -20.55
N LEU A 61 -43.80 -17.44 -20.98
CA LEU A 61 -44.84 -16.72 -20.23
C LEU A 61 -46.12 -17.55 -20.11
N ASN A 62 -46.57 -18.17 -21.20
CA ASN A 62 -47.78 -19.00 -21.21
C ASN A 62 -47.69 -20.24 -20.29
N HIS A 63 -46.47 -20.68 -19.98
CA HIS A 63 -46.21 -21.81 -19.10
C HIS A 63 -45.73 -21.39 -17.69
N ASP A 64 -45.88 -20.10 -17.33
CA ASP A 64 -45.49 -19.50 -16.03
C ASP A 64 -44.01 -19.67 -15.65
N ILE A 65 -43.12 -19.86 -16.64
CA ILE A 65 -41.67 -19.99 -16.40
C ILE A 65 -41.01 -18.61 -16.30
N LEU A 66 -41.52 -17.64 -17.06
CA LEU A 66 -41.19 -16.22 -16.95
C LEU A 66 -42.42 -15.45 -16.44
N PHE A 67 -42.19 -14.30 -15.81
CA PHE A 67 -43.23 -13.30 -15.54
C PHE A 67 -42.75 -11.91 -15.94
N ILE A 68 -43.69 -10.97 -16.09
CA ILE A 68 -43.39 -9.57 -16.41
C ILE A 68 -43.09 -8.84 -15.10
N ALA A 69 -41.83 -8.46 -14.90
CA ALA A 69 -41.38 -7.82 -13.67
C ALA A 69 -41.68 -6.31 -13.66
N ASN A 70 -41.46 -5.63 -14.78
CA ASN A 70 -41.71 -4.19 -14.94
C ASN A 70 -42.20 -3.88 -16.37
N THR A 71 -43.03 -2.84 -16.49
CA THR A 71 -43.45 -2.27 -17.78
C THR A 71 -43.13 -0.78 -17.77
N GLU A 72 -42.31 -0.32 -18.70
CA GLU A 72 -41.96 1.10 -18.86
C GLU A 72 -42.39 1.61 -20.24
N ILE A 73 -42.91 2.83 -20.31
CA ILE A 73 -43.25 3.47 -21.58
C ILE A 73 -42.03 4.27 -22.03
N ILE A 74 -41.38 3.84 -23.10
CA ILE A 74 -40.22 4.52 -23.68
C ILE A 74 -40.58 4.94 -25.10
N LYS A 75 -40.58 6.25 -25.37
CA LYS A 75 -40.95 6.85 -26.67
C LYS A 75 -42.34 6.42 -27.17
N GLY A 76 -43.31 6.27 -26.25
CA GLY A 76 -44.71 5.93 -26.58
C GLY A 76 -44.98 4.44 -26.82
N ILE A 77 -43.97 3.56 -26.66
CA ILE A 77 -44.12 2.11 -26.80
C ILE A 77 -43.92 1.45 -25.42
N GLU A 78 -44.80 0.50 -25.07
CA GLU A 78 -44.67 -0.29 -23.85
C GLU A 78 -43.52 -1.30 -23.97
N GLN A 79 -42.46 -1.11 -23.18
CA GLN A 79 -41.34 -2.04 -23.09
C GLN A 79 -41.45 -2.87 -21.81
N LYS A 80 -41.64 -4.19 -21.99
CA LYS A 80 -41.76 -5.17 -20.89
C LYS A 80 -40.39 -5.76 -20.54
N GLN A 81 -40.09 -5.83 -19.25
CA GLN A 81 -38.93 -6.52 -18.70
C GLN A 81 -39.38 -7.84 -18.06
N PHE A 82 -38.69 -8.92 -18.39
CA PHE A 82 -39.03 -10.28 -17.98
C PHE A 82 -38.05 -10.78 -16.92
N LEU A 83 -38.53 -11.63 -16.02
CA LEU A 83 -37.72 -12.33 -15.03
C LEU A 83 -38.25 -13.77 -14.84
N PRO A 84 -37.38 -14.77 -14.58
CA PRO A 84 -37.83 -16.12 -14.27
C PRO A 84 -38.63 -16.20 -12.97
N THR A 85 -39.69 -17.01 -12.95
CA THR A 85 -40.59 -17.19 -11.79
C THR A 85 -39.87 -17.85 -10.61
N ALA A 86 -38.82 -18.64 -10.86
CA ALA A 86 -37.96 -19.22 -9.84
C ALA A 86 -36.48 -19.15 -10.18
N LYS A 87 -35.63 -19.23 -9.15
CA LYS A 87 -34.17 -19.37 -9.33
C LYS A 87 -33.74 -20.79 -9.72
N GLU A 88 -34.42 -21.82 -9.19
CA GLU A 88 -34.21 -23.23 -9.58
C GLU A 88 -35.55 -23.96 -9.82
N PHE A 89 -35.59 -24.74 -10.91
CA PHE A 89 -36.72 -25.63 -11.25
C PHE A 89 -36.32 -27.11 -11.04
N LYS A 90 -37.04 -27.86 -10.21
CA LYS A 90 -36.81 -29.31 -9.96
C LYS A 90 -37.93 -30.17 -10.55
N ILE A 91 -37.58 -31.30 -11.19
CA ILE A 91 -38.52 -32.22 -11.86
C ILE A 91 -38.67 -33.50 -11.00
N GLU A 92 -39.89 -33.92 -10.70
CA GLU A 92 -40.19 -35.21 -10.04
C GLU A 92 -40.41 -36.32 -11.08
N THR A 93 -39.80 -37.49 -10.90
CA THR A 93 -40.10 -38.68 -11.72
C THR A 93 -40.50 -39.84 -10.81
N GLU A 94 -41.78 -40.22 -10.82
CA GLU A 94 -42.24 -41.49 -10.24
C GLU A 94 -41.88 -42.65 -11.17
N LYS A 95 -41.26 -43.72 -10.62
CA LYS A 95 -41.00 -44.98 -11.32
C LYS A 95 -42.03 -46.03 -10.89
N PRO A 96 -42.70 -46.75 -11.82
CA PRO A 96 -43.53 -47.89 -11.47
C PRO A 96 -42.68 -49.16 -11.24
N LYS A 97 -43.19 -50.04 -10.37
CA LYS A 97 -42.64 -51.35 -10.01
C LYS A 97 -42.89 -52.39 -11.12
N SER A 98 -41.94 -53.30 -11.33
CA SER A 98 -42.19 -54.65 -11.85
C SER A 98 -41.17 -55.63 -11.28
N ASP A 99 -41.68 -56.75 -10.79
CA ASP A 99 -41.00 -57.88 -10.16
C ASP A 99 -40.14 -58.70 -11.15
N GLU A 100 -39.06 -59.31 -10.63
CA GLU A 100 -38.64 -60.72 -10.80
C GLU A 100 -37.14 -60.91 -10.41
N THR A 101 -36.91 -61.70 -9.35
CA THR A 101 -35.65 -62.39 -8.96
C THR A 101 -35.38 -63.63 -9.85
N PRO A 102 -34.25 -64.41 -9.81
CA PRO A 102 -33.15 -64.50 -8.81
C PRO A 102 -31.67 -64.82 -9.29
N ILE A 103 -30.66 -64.45 -8.45
CA ILE A 103 -29.46 -65.23 -7.95
C ILE A 103 -28.30 -65.62 -8.94
N PRO A 104 -26.99 -65.73 -8.55
CA PRO A 104 -26.17 -65.04 -7.53
C PRO A 104 -24.67 -64.80 -7.94
N SER A 105 -23.86 -64.16 -7.09
CA SER A 105 -22.67 -64.81 -6.50
C SER A 105 -21.92 -63.90 -5.51
N THR A 106 -21.82 -64.42 -4.28
CA THR A 106 -20.71 -64.30 -3.31
C THR A 106 -20.40 -62.94 -2.71
N GLU A 107 -20.95 -62.74 -1.51
CA GLU A 107 -20.22 -62.14 -0.38
C GLU A 107 -19.09 -63.10 0.09
N PRO A 108 -18.19 -62.66 0.99
CA PRO A 108 -18.51 -62.83 2.40
C PRO A 108 -18.46 -61.53 3.19
N SER A 109 -19.54 -61.41 3.94
CA SER A 109 -19.82 -60.66 5.13
C SER A 109 -18.97 -61.14 6.32
N ASP A 110 -19.04 -60.35 7.39
CA ASP A 110 -19.31 -60.79 8.76
C ASP A 110 -18.42 -60.09 9.81
N ILE A 111 -18.88 -59.72 11.00
CA ILE A 111 -20.22 -59.64 11.62
C ILE A 111 -20.01 -58.74 12.86
N ILE A 112 -20.79 -57.67 13.06
CA ILE A 112 -21.96 -57.48 13.95
C ILE A 112 -21.77 -57.63 15.48
N ASN A 113 -22.44 -56.70 16.19
CA ASN A 113 -23.39 -56.87 17.31
C ASN A 113 -23.00 -56.10 18.57
N GLU A 114 -23.70 -55.03 18.98
CA GLU A 114 -25.12 -54.84 19.35
C GLU A 114 -25.44 -55.10 20.83
N THR A 115 -26.46 -54.36 21.30
CA THR A 115 -27.28 -54.47 22.52
C THR A 115 -26.71 -53.83 23.80
N GLU A 116 -27.23 -52.69 24.29
CA GLU A 116 -28.55 -52.35 24.90
C GLU A 116 -28.54 -52.50 26.43
N GLU A 117 -28.77 -51.39 27.17
CA GLU A 117 -29.94 -51.17 28.06
C GLU A 117 -29.75 -50.02 29.10
N LYS A 118 -30.79 -49.18 29.17
CA LYS A 118 -31.48 -48.55 30.34
C LYS A 118 -30.69 -47.65 31.33
N VAL A 119 -30.96 -46.33 31.40
CA VAL A 119 -32.08 -45.54 32.00
C VAL A 119 -31.68 -44.89 33.35
N GLU A 120 -31.96 -43.58 33.44
CA GLU A 120 -32.03 -42.61 34.58
C GLU A 120 -31.04 -41.45 34.37
N GLY A 121 -31.36 -40.16 34.44
CA GLY A 121 -32.55 -39.38 34.76
C GLY A 121 -32.23 -37.90 34.43
N LYS A 122 -33.26 -37.14 34.05
CA LYS A 122 -33.19 -35.77 33.49
C LYS A 122 -32.69 -34.73 34.50
N ASN A 123 -32.03 -33.66 34.03
CA ASN A 123 -32.47 -32.29 34.35
C ASN A 123 -31.93 -31.26 33.35
N TYR A 124 -32.87 -30.43 32.88
CA TYR A 124 -32.73 -29.31 31.96
C TYR A 124 -31.82 -28.20 32.51
N ILE A 125 -31.02 -27.57 31.64
CA ILE A 125 -30.56 -26.19 31.85
C ILE A 125 -31.02 -25.36 30.66
N ASP A 126 -32.02 -24.53 30.96
CA ASP A 126 -32.51 -23.44 30.14
C ASP A 126 -31.68 -22.17 30.40
N ASN A 127 -31.82 -21.22 29.49
CA ASN A 127 -31.73 -19.78 29.67
C ASN A 127 -30.45 -19.00 29.30
N THR A 128 -30.55 -18.46 28.08
CA THR A 128 -30.59 -17.02 27.76
C THR A 128 -29.36 -16.13 28.00
N ILE A 129 -28.88 -15.62 26.86
CA ILE A 129 -28.44 -14.25 26.56
C ILE A 129 -28.69 -13.24 27.68
N ARG A 130 -27.61 -12.67 28.25
CA ARG A 130 -27.66 -11.48 29.12
C ARG A 130 -27.08 -10.25 28.41
N LYS A 131 -27.91 -9.21 28.29
CA LYS A 131 -27.60 -7.89 27.71
C LYS A 131 -26.87 -6.99 28.72
N ILE A 132 -25.91 -6.20 28.20
CA ILE A 132 -24.96 -5.32 28.92
C ILE A 132 -25.59 -3.97 29.34
N ASN A 133 -26.83 -3.95 29.83
CA ASN A 133 -27.55 -2.69 30.13
C ASN A 133 -28.01 -2.51 31.59
N GLU A 134 -27.34 -3.13 32.56
CA GLU A 134 -27.53 -2.80 33.98
C GLU A 134 -26.19 -2.72 34.70
N ARG A 135 -25.62 -1.51 34.75
CA ARG A 135 -24.75 -1.04 35.84
C ARG A 135 -24.40 0.44 35.66
N ARG A 136 -25.39 1.31 35.86
CA ARG A 136 -25.12 2.67 36.32
C ARG A 136 -26.17 3.08 37.36
N ARG A 137 -25.62 3.57 38.49
CA ARG A 137 -26.23 4.39 39.55
C ARG A 137 -26.93 3.61 40.67
N ILE A 138 -26.25 3.52 41.81
CA ILE A 138 -26.54 4.31 43.04
C ILE A 138 -25.27 4.22 43.91
N ASN A 139 -24.76 5.34 44.39
CA ASN A 139 -23.86 5.38 45.55
C ASN A 139 -24.03 6.74 46.24
N GLU A 140 -25.25 6.98 46.71
CA GLU A 140 -25.45 7.83 47.88
C GLU A 140 -24.88 7.09 49.10
N ARG A 141 -23.67 7.48 49.51
CA ARG A 141 -23.16 7.44 50.89
C ARG A 141 -21.78 8.12 50.93
N ARG A 142 -21.76 9.42 50.62
CA ARG A 142 -20.68 10.30 51.08
C ARG A 142 -21.05 10.76 52.50
N ASN A 143 -20.72 9.95 53.50
CA ASN A 143 -20.60 10.44 54.87
C ASN A 143 -19.20 11.04 55.04
N LEU A 144 -19.17 12.37 55.14
CA LEU A 144 -18.02 13.19 55.50
C LEU A 144 -17.87 13.21 57.02
N GLU A 145 -17.22 12.20 57.59
CA GLU A 145 -16.67 12.30 58.95
C GLU A 145 -15.24 11.75 58.97
N ARG A 146 -14.29 12.60 59.39
CA ARG A 146 -12.89 12.23 59.61
C ARG A 146 -12.82 11.23 60.77
N ARG A 147 -12.49 9.97 60.47
CA ARG A 147 -12.29 8.92 61.50
C ARG A 147 -11.01 9.19 62.30
N ASN A 148 -11.16 9.15 63.62
CA ASN A 148 -10.15 9.48 64.63
C ASN A 148 -9.15 8.31 64.82
N SER A 149 -7.85 8.60 64.86
CA SER A 149 -6.77 7.60 64.76
C SER A 149 -6.37 6.89 66.07
N LEU A 150 -6.98 7.28 67.20
CA LEU A 150 -6.58 6.86 68.54
C LEU A 150 -7.06 5.47 68.98
N ASN A 151 -8.06 4.87 68.32
CA ASN A 151 -8.64 3.57 68.75
C ASN A 151 -7.93 2.32 68.18
N ARG A 152 -6.75 2.46 67.56
CA ARG A 152 -6.08 1.34 66.85
C ARG A 152 -5.17 0.46 67.72
N ARG A 153 -4.98 0.74 69.01
CA ARG A 153 -4.13 -0.09 69.87
C ARG A 153 -4.90 -0.72 71.02
N ASN A 154 -5.51 -1.86 70.73
CA ASN A 154 -5.61 -2.97 71.68
C ASN A 154 -5.07 -4.21 70.95
N LYS A 155 -3.85 -4.63 71.30
CA LYS A 155 -3.28 -5.93 70.86
C LYS A 155 -3.98 -7.01 71.69
N SER A 156 -4.85 -7.81 71.09
CA SER A 156 -5.20 -9.11 71.68
C SER A 156 -4.09 -10.10 71.33
N SER A 157 -3.36 -10.56 72.33
CA SER A 157 -2.48 -11.74 72.23
C SER A 157 -3.32 -12.97 72.56
N SER A 158 -3.87 -13.63 71.54
CA SER A 158 -4.33 -15.01 71.69
C SER A 158 -3.56 -15.89 70.71
N LYS A 159 -2.91 -16.94 71.23
CA LYS A 159 -2.26 -17.97 70.41
C LYS A 159 -3.36 -18.90 69.89
N TYR A 160 -3.42 -19.06 68.57
CA TYR A 160 -4.27 -20.05 67.91
C TYR A 160 -3.73 -21.45 68.21
N ASN A 161 -4.52 -22.29 68.89
CA ASN A 161 -4.22 -23.71 69.15
C ASN A 161 -5.15 -24.59 68.30
N GLY A 162 -4.77 -24.83 67.05
CA GLY A 162 -5.46 -25.77 66.17
C GLY A 162 -4.46 -26.53 65.30
N GLU A 163 -4.69 -27.83 65.10
CA GLU A 163 -3.83 -28.71 64.30
C GLU A 163 -3.87 -28.36 62.80
N GLU A 164 -2.68 -28.23 62.19
CA GLU A 164 -2.52 -27.83 60.79
C GLU A 164 -2.71 -29.04 59.85
N LYS A 165 -3.91 -29.15 59.23
CA LYS A 165 -4.29 -30.27 58.35
C LYS A 165 -3.95 -30.08 56.87
N ARG A 166 -2.89 -29.34 56.50
CA ARG A 166 -2.51 -29.17 55.07
C ARG A 166 -1.44 -30.18 54.65
N LYS A 167 -1.75 -31.01 53.65
CA LYS A 167 -0.76 -31.84 52.94
C LYS A 167 0.29 -30.94 52.28
N LEU A 168 1.56 -31.10 52.69
CA LEU A 168 2.72 -30.46 52.07
C LEU A 168 3.01 -31.12 50.71
N LEU A 169 2.52 -30.50 49.64
CA LEU A 169 3.11 -30.63 48.31
C LEU A 169 3.99 -29.39 48.11
N GLU A 170 5.31 -29.57 48.12
CA GLU A 170 6.28 -28.52 47.80
C GLU A 170 6.05 -28.03 46.37
N ARG A 171 5.31 -26.92 46.23
CA ARG A 171 5.03 -26.29 44.93
C ARG A 171 6.02 -25.21 44.54
N ARG A 172 7.15 -25.02 45.26
CA ARG A 172 8.09 -23.91 44.98
C ARG A 172 9.55 -24.28 45.21
N ASN A 173 10.38 -24.07 44.19
CA ASN A 173 11.83 -24.10 44.29
C ASN A 173 12.37 -22.87 45.07
N PRO A 174 13.52 -22.98 45.76
CA PRO A 174 14.01 -21.97 46.71
C PRO A 174 14.56 -20.68 46.07
N ASN A 175 14.54 -20.54 44.74
CA ASN A 175 15.03 -19.34 44.05
C ASN A 175 13.96 -18.24 43.89
N ASP A 176 12.70 -18.52 44.26
CA ASP A 176 11.59 -17.55 44.17
C ASP A 176 11.29 -16.79 45.48
N GLN A 177 12.18 -16.90 46.48
CA GLN A 177 12.06 -16.09 47.70
C GLN A 177 12.60 -14.68 47.48
N ARG A 178 11.68 -13.70 47.41
CA ARG A 178 12.01 -12.27 47.58
C ARG A 178 12.73 -12.08 48.92
N ILE A 179 14.00 -11.71 48.86
CA ILE A 179 14.82 -11.26 49.98
C ILE A 179 14.11 -10.05 50.63
N ASN A 180 13.38 -10.29 51.71
CA ASN A 180 12.61 -9.28 52.44
C ASN A 180 13.20 -9.02 53.84
N SER A 181 14.42 -9.47 54.09
CA SER A 181 15.11 -9.35 55.39
C SER A 181 15.92 -8.06 55.56
N LYS A 182 16.31 -7.36 54.48
CA LYS A 182 17.16 -6.16 54.61
C LYS A 182 16.45 -4.80 54.68
N ARG A 183 15.10 -4.76 54.72
CA ARG A 183 14.35 -3.47 54.79
C ARG A 183 13.85 -3.09 56.19
N ARG A 184 13.88 -4.00 57.17
CA ARG A 184 13.28 -3.75 58.49
C ARG A 184 14.25 -3.39 59.62
N GLU A 185 15.56 -3.51 59.42
CA GLU A 185 16.53 -3.20 60.49
C GLU A 185 17.12 -1.78 60.44
N LEU A 186 16.83 -0.97 59.42
CA LEU A 186 17.53 0.33 59.24
C LEU A 186 16.70 1.60 59.51
N ILE A 187 15.53 1.52 60.15
CA ILE A 187 14.81 2.73 60.57
C ILE A 187 14.20 2.54 61.96
N ASP A 188 15.05 2.51 62.99
CA ASP A 188 14.66 2.95 64.33
C ASP A 188 15.30 4.32 64.61
N ARG A 189 14.65 5.38 64.12
CA ARG A 189 15.09 6.79 64.28
C ARG A 189 14.80 7.35 65.68
N ARG A 190 14.85 6.53 66.72
CA ARG A 190 14.60 6.98 68.09
C ARG A 190 15.85 7.16 68.94
N PHE A 191 17.02 6.75 68.44
CA PHE A 191 18.29 6.98 69.12
C PHE A 191 19.41 7.34 68.13
N THR A 192 19.51 8.63 67.78
CA THR A 192 20.78 9.17 67.27
C THR A 192 21.07 10.47 68.01
N LYS A 193 22.10 10.41 68.86
CA LYS A 193 22.69 11.53 69.62
C LYS A 193 22.94 12.75 68.72
N LYS A 194 22.70 13.94 69.26
CA LYS A 194 23.25 15.21 68.74
C LYS A 194 24.78 15.08 68.68
N SER A 195 25.36 15.15 67.50
CA SER A 195 26.76 15.56 67.32
C SER A 195 26.80 16.73 66.32
N THR A 196 27.11 17.88 66.90
CA THR A 196 27.79 19.06 66.34
C THR A 196 27.88 19.22 64.82
N LYS A 197 27.31 20.33 64.35
CA LYS A 197 27.58 20.95 63.05
C LYS A 197 29.08 21.23 62.92
N ASN A 198 29.67 20.78 61.82
CA ASN A 198 30.75 21.51 61.15
C ASN A 198 30.29 21.82 59.73
N SER A 199 30.21 23.11 59.44
CA SER A 199 29.91 23.67 58.13
C SER A 199 31.11 23.48 57.20
N GLY A 200 30.98 22.56 56.25
CA GLY A 200 31.76 22.57 55.02
C GLY A 200 30.78 22.61 53.86
N ASN A 201 30.82 23.68 53.07
CA ASN A 201 30.09 23.79 51.81
C ASN A 201 30.64 22.76 50.81
N SER A 202 30.21 21.51 50.92
CA SER A 202 30.25 20.57 49.79
C SER A 202 28.87 20.60 49.15
N LYS A 203 28.78 21.22 47.96
CA LYS A 203 27.63 21.00 47.07
C LYS A 203 27.57 19.50 46.82
N LYS A 204 26.50 18.85 47.27
CA LYS A 204 26.27 17.44 46.96
C LYS A 204 26.19 17.29 45.44
N PRO A 205 26.87 16.31 44.83
CA PRO A 205 26.74 16.04 43.41
C PRO A 205 25.27 15.75 43.09
N HIS A 206 24.78 16.27 41.96
CA HIS A 206 23.44 15.98 41.44
C HIS A 206 23.24 14.46 41.45
N LYS A 207 22.31 13.97 42.29
CA LYS A 207 21.96 12.56 42.31
C LYS A 207 21.34 12.22 40.95
N ARG A 208 22.07 11.46 40.13
CA ARG A 208 21.55 10.82 38.90
C ARG A 208 20.22 10.14 39.24
N GLU A 209 19.13 10.62 38.63
CA GLU A 209 17.81 10.02 38.78
C GLU A 209 17.86 8.55 38.33
N ASN A 210 17.10 7.68 39.00
CA ASN A 210 17.05 6.24 38.71
C ASN A 210 16.95 5.97 37.20
N LEU A 211 17.84 5.11 36.67
CA LEU A 211 17.83 4.63 35.29
C LEU A 211 16.39 4.29 34.86
N LYS A 212 15.78 5.12 34.01
CA LYS A 212 14.53 4.76 33.33
C LYS A 212 14.89 3.59 32.40
N LYS A 213 14.17 2.48 32.52
CA LYS A 213 14.36 1.35 31.60
C LYS A 213 14.05 1.83 30.18
N ALA A 214 14.94 1.50 29.23
CA ALA A 214 14.75 1.79 27.82
C ALA A 214 13.40 1.26 27.34
N GLU A 215 12.57 2.15 26.78
CA GLU A 215 11.29 1.74 26.22
C GLU A 215 11.52 1.05 24.87
N SER A 216 10.91 -0.12 24.67
CA SER A 216 10.99 -0.80 23.38
C SER A 216 10.42 0.07 22.25
N ILE A 217 11.02 0.00 21.05
CA ILE A 217 10.53 0.71 19.85
C ILE A 217 9.04 0.41 19.60
N LYS A 218 8.60 -0.84 19.83
CA LYS A 218 7.20 -1.25 19.73
C LYS A 218 6.29 -0.42 20.63
N TYR A 219 6.69 -0.19 21.88
CA TYR A 219 5.92 0.62 22.83
C TYR A 219 5.85 2.08 22.38
N LYS A 220 6.98 2.67 21.95
CA LYS A 220 7.01 4.03 21.40
C LYS A 220 6.10 4.18 20.19
N ASN A 221 6.10 3.21 19.27
CA ASN A 221 5.24 3.22 18.10
C ASN A 221 3.75 3.09 18.46
N ILE A 222 3.40 2.33 19.50
CA ILE A 222 2.03 2.32 20.01
C ILE A 222 1.63 3.73 20.49
N LEU A 223 2.49 4.42 21.25
CA LEU A 223 2.23 5.78 21.72
C LEU A 223 2.10 6.79 20.56
N LEU A 224 2.97 6.72 19.56
CA LEU A 224 2.88 7.55 18.35
C LEU A 224 1.55 7.30 17.61
N GLY A 225 1.14 6.04 17.49
CA GLY A 225 -0.14 5.64 16.91
C GLY A 225 -1.36 6.19 17.67
N LEU A 226 -1.30 6.19 19.00
CA LEU A 226 -2.33 6.79 19.87
C LEU A 226 -2.39 8.31 19.72
N ASN A 227 -1.25 8.96 19.45
CA ASN A 227 -1.18 10.39 19.12
C ASN A 227 -1.63 10.71 17.69
N GLY A 228 -2.15 9.73 16.95
CA GLY A 228 -2.72 9.91 15.62
C GLY A 228 -1.71 9.79 14.47
N ILE A 229 -0.47 9.38 14.75
CA ILE A 229 0.54 9.12 13.72
C ILE A 229 0.31 7.70 13.18
N LYS A 230 -0.41 7.58 12.06
CA LYS A 230 -0.58 6.30 11.35
C LYS A 230 0.12 6.33 9.99
N GLU A 231 -0.08 7.43 9.29
CA GLU A 231 0.54 7.76 8.01
C GLU A 231 1.10 9.18 8.17
N ALA A 232 2.35 9.38 7.78
CA ALA A 232 3.06 10.64 7.95
C ALA A 232 3.63 11.10 6.61
N MET A 233 3.47 12.40 6.36
CA MET A 233 4.02 13.08 5.21
C MET A 233 4.92 14.20 5.72
N THR A 234 6.22 14.11 5.42
CA THR A 234 7.24 14.99 5.97
C THR A 234 7.91 15.77 4.85
N PHE A 235 8.15 17.05 5.09
CA PHE A 235 8.90 17.92 4.18
C PHE A 235 10.05 18.59 4.94
N VAL A 236 11.26 18.48 4.40
CA VAL A 236 12.45 19.19 4.89
C VAL A 236 12.92 20.11 3.77
N HIS A 237 12.88 21.42 4.02
CA HIS A 237 13.18 22.45 3.03
C HIS A 237 14.40 23.28 3.46
N THR A 238 15.49 23.14 2.71
CA THR A 238 16.77 23.79 2.94
C THR A 238 17.20 24.49 1.64
N GLY A 239 17.36 25.81 1.67
CA GLY A 239 17.67 26.59 0.46
C GLY A 239 16.61 26.41 -0.64
N ASN A 240 17.02 25.93 -1.81
CA ASN A 240 16.13 25.59 -2.93
C ASN A 240 15.77 24.08 -2.97
N HIS A 241 16.21 23.28 -2.01
CA HIS A 241 15.99 21.83 -2.00
C HIS A 241 14.87 21.45 -1.02
N VAL A 242 13.97 20.58 -1.47
CA VAL A 242 12.91 20.00 -0.63
C VAL A 242 13.02 18.48 -0.67
N THR A 243 13.25 17.87 0.49
CA THR A 243 13.15 16.41 0.68
C THR A 243 11.75 16.07 1.15
N PHE A 244 11.07 15.23 0.40
CA PHE A 244 9.74 14.70 0.71
C PHE A 244 9.84 13.23 1.10
N LEU A 245 9.13 12.84 2.16
CA LEU A 245 8.95 11.45 2.54
C LEU A 245 7.49 11.17 2.92
N LEU A 246 6.98 10.05 2.43
CA LEU A 246 5.69 9.46 2.82
C LEU A 246 5.96 8.10 3.47
N GLY A 247 5.47 7.93 4.69
CA GLY A 247 5.66 6.69 5.44
C GLY A 247 4.47 6.30 6.31
N GLN A 248 4.40 5.02 6.64
CA GLN A 248 3.39 4.43 7.52
C GLN A 248 4.04 3.92 8.80
N LEU A 249 3.39 4.18 9.93
CA LEU A 249 3.83 3.66 11.21
C LEU A 249 3.52 2.16 11.31
N ARG A 250 4.54 1.36 11.63
CA ARG A 250 4.43 -0.08 11.91
C ARG A 250 4.87 -0.37 13.34
N THR A 251 4.68 -1.60 13.80
CA THR A 251 5.07 -2.00 15.16
C THR A 251 6.58 -1.85 15.39
N ASN A 252 7.40 -2.19 14.40
CA ASN A 252 8.86 -2.26 14.57
C ASN A 252 9.62 -1.07 13.96
N GLY A 253 8.91 -0.06 13.43
CA GLY A 253 9.54 1.08 12.77
C GLY A 253 8.59 1.76 11.79
N PHE A 254 9.15 2.57 10.90
CA PHE A 254 8.41 3.22 9.83
C PHE A 254 8.60 2.44 8.52
N GLN A 255 7.51 2.14 7.84
CA GLN A 255 7.56 1.67 6.46
C GLN A 255 7.54 2.90 5.56
N ILE A 256 8.59 3.08 4.77
CA ILE A 256 8.70 4.16 3.81
C ILE A 256 8.00 3.75 2.52
N ASP A 257 6.97 4.49 2.14
CA ASP A 257 6.24 4.27 0.90
C ASP A 257 6.89 5.02 -0.27
N ARG A 258 7.36 6.26 -0.04
CA ARG A 258 8.03 7.10 -1.07
C ARG A 258 9.02 8.08 -0.44
N ILE A 259 10.09 8.36 -1.18
CA ILE A 259 11.04 9.46 -0.93
C ILE A 259 11.31 10.14 -2.27
N ASN A 260 11.23 11.47 -2.30
CA ASN A 260 11.57 12.26 -3.47
C ASN A 260 12.32 13.53 -3.05
N ASN A 261 13.28 13.94 -3.88
CA ASN A 261 13.96 15.22 -3.73
C ASN A 261 13.47 16.15 -4.84
N TYR A 262 13.08 17.36 -4.47
CA TYR A 262 12.64 18.41 -5.38
C TYR A 262 13.57 19.63 -5.27
N ARG A 263 13.65 20.39 -6.36
CA ARG A 263 14.32 21.71 -6.41
C ARG A 263 13.26 22.76 -6.74
N LEU A 264 13.16 23.80 -5.90
CA LEU A 264 12.26 24.93 -6.11
C LEU A 264 13.04 26.10 -6.74
N PRO A 265 12.46 26.82 -7.72
CA PRO A 265 11.17 26.57 -8.34
C PRO A 265 11.16 25.31 -9.21
N LEU A 266 10.05 24.57 -9.18
CA LEU A 266 9.84 23.34 -9.96
C LEU A 266 8.92 23.64 -11.14
N ILE A 267 9.41 23.40 -12.37
CA ILE A 267 8.63 23.57 -13.60
C ILE A 267 7.97 22.24 -13.95
N VAL A 268 6.63 22.20 -13.94
CA VAL A 268 5.85 21.03 -14.37
C VAL A 268 4.94 21.44 -15.52
N LYS A 269 5.32 21.07 -16.75
CA LYS A 269 4.67 21.54 -17.98
C LYS A 269 4.64 23.08 -18.03
N ASP A 270 3.46 23.69 -18.10
CA ASP A 270 3.26 25.14 -18.19
C ASP A 270 3.04 25.80 -16.82
N HIS A 271 3.24 25.07 -15.72
CA HIS A 271 3.02 25.59 -14.36
C HIS A 271 4.32 25.55 -13.55
N THR A 272 4.63 26.67 -12.90
CA THR A 272 5.78 26.81 -12.02
C THR A 272 5.33 26.76 -10.57
N ILE A 273 5.89 25.81 -9.82
CA ILE A 273 5.70 25.69 -8.38
C ILE A 273 6.87 26.40 -7.74
N ASN A 274 6.61 27.56 -7.12
CA ASN A 274 7.66 28.44 -6.63
C ASN A 274 7.87 28.27 -5.12
N THR A 275 6.82 27.90 -4.40
CA THR A 275 6.83 27.86 -2.93
C THR A 275 6.70 26.45 -2.37
N LEU A 276 7.21 26.25 -1.16
CA LEU A 276 7.05 25.00 -0.44
C LEU A 276 5.57 24.64 -0.21
N THR A 277 4.72 25.63 0.07
CA THR A 277 3.29 25.41 0.31
C THR A 277 2.56 24.94 -0.94
N GLU A 278 2.85 25.52 -2.12
CA GLU A 278 2.35 25.04 -3.40
C GLU A 278 2.80 23.59 -3.68
N LEU A 279 4.08 23.29 -3.43
CA LEU A 279 4.63 21.94 -3.59
C LEU A 279 3.93 20.93 -2.68
N ILE A 280 3.70 21.29 -1.41
CA ILE A 280 2.95 20.46 -0.45
C ILE A 280 1.54 20.20 -0.96
N VAL A 281 0.81 21.22 -1.42
CA VAL A 281 -0.55 21.04 -1.96
C VAL A 281 -0.56 20.10 -3.16
N ASN A 282 0.38 20.28 -4.09
CA ASN A 282 0.51 19.44 -5.28
C ASN A 282 0.75 17.96 -4.89
N ILE A 283 1.73 17.71 -4.02
CA ILE A 283 2.11 16.37 -3.57
C ILE A 283 0.98 15.71 -2.75
N PHE A 284 0.29 16.47 -1.89
CA PHE A 284 -0.90 15.98 -1.19
C PHE A 284 -1.99 15.56 -2.16
N ASN A 285 -2.23 16.33 -3.22
CA ASN A 285 -3.25 15.97 -4.20
C ASN A 285 -2.86 14.73 -5.02
N GLN A 286 -1.57 14.49 -5.24
CA GLN A 286 -1.08 13.32 -5.97
C GLN A 286 -1.14 12.03 -5.13
N PHE A 287 -0.73 12.09 -3.85
CA PHE A 287 -0.51 10.88 -3.06
C PHE A 287 -1.51 10.66 -1.92
N ALA A 288 -2.18 11.70 -1.43
CA ALA A 288 -3.15 11.53 -0.36
C ALA A 288 -4.50 11.04 -0.90
N ASN A 289 -4.96 9.89 -0.42
CA ASN A 289 -6.31 9.40 -0.73
C ASN A 289 -7.37 10.40 -0.23
N SER A 290 -8.32 10.79 -1.10
CA SER A 290 -9.35 11.80 -0.82
C SER A 290 -10.13 11.52 0.47
N LYS A 291 -10.35 10.25 0.82
CA LYS A 291 -11.05 9.83 2.05
C LYS A 291 -10.23 9.98 3.34
N ASN A 292 -8.89 10.07 3.24
CA ASN A 292 -7.99 10.05 4.40
C ASN A 292 -7.10 11.30 4.53
N LYS A 293 -7.26 12.33 3.69
CA LYS A 293 -6.44 13.57 3.73
C LYS A 293 -6.27 14.16 5.14
N LYS A 294 -7.34 14.20 5.95
CA LYS A 294 -7.30 14.76 7.33
C LYS A 294 -6.54 13.88 8.34
N LYS A 295 -6.31 12.60 8.02
CA LYS A 295 -5.65 11.63 8.91
C LYS A 295 -4.14 11.56 8.70
N ILE A 296 -3.62 12.10 7.60
CA ILE A 296 -2.19 12.15 7.34
C ILE A 296 -1.55 13.14 8.32
N TYR A 297 -0.49 12.70 8.97
CA TYR A 297 0.31 13.52 9.85
C TYR A 297 1.31 14.33 9.03
N LEU A 298 0.98 15.60 8.77
CA LEU A 298 1.87 16.51 8.05
C LEU A 298 2.87 17.15 9.00
N ALA A 299 4.15 16.90 8.76
CA ALA A 299 5.25 17.55 9.45
C ALA A 299 6.15 18.33 8.49
N ILE A 300 6.55 19.54 8.88
CA ILE A 300 7.32 20.45 8.02
C ILE A 300 8.49 21.03 8.80
N HIS A 301 9.68 20.92 8.24
CA HIS A 301 10.84 21.73 8.60
C HIS A 301 11.21 22.60 7.40
N THR A 302 11.44 23.89 7.63
CA THR A 302 11.86 24.82 6.59
C THR A 302 12.74 25.93 7.15
N ASP A 303 13.85 26.20 6.47
CA ASP A 303 14.74 27.30 6.82
C ASP A 303 14.05 28.67 6.75
N ASN A 304 13.10 28.84 5.83
CA ASN A 304 12.31 30.06 5.70
C ASN A 304 11.57 30.47 6.99
N TYR A 305 11.26 29.52 7.88
CA TYR A 305 10.63 29.82 9.15
C TYR A 305 11.63 30.16 10.25
N GLN A 306 12.93 29.88 10.07
CA GLN A 306 13.97 30.22 11.05
C GLN A 306 13.60 29.78 12.47
N TYR A 307 13.27 28.50 12.63
CA TYR A 307 13.04 27.94 13.96
C TYR A 307 14.37 27.78 14.70
N GLU A 308 14.49 28.47 15.83
CA GLU A 308 15.67 28.45 16.68
C GLU A 308 15.35 27.82 18.04
N MET A 309 16.40 27.40 18.74
CA MET A 309 16.35 26.87 20.09
C MET A 309 17.12 27.77 21.04
N THR A 310 16.54 28.06 22.20
CA THR A 310 17.24 28.71 23.32
C THR A 310 16.93 28.02 24.64
N TYR A 311 17.84 28.14 25.60
CA TYR A 311 17.84 27.40 26.85
C TYR A 311 17.96 28.40 27.99
N VAL A 312 16.89 28.57 28.73
CA VAL A 312 16.73 29.69 29.65
C VAL A 312 16.29 29.23 31.03
N THR A 313 16.53 30.11 31.99
CA THR A 313 16.07 29.94 33.37
C THR A 313 14.89 30.86 33.60
N ALA A 314 13.73 30.30 33.93
CA ALA A 314 12.54 31.04 34.32
C ALA A 314 12.21 30.80 35.80
N LYS A 315 12.04 31.89 36.55
CA LYS A 315 11.68 31.92 37.96
C LYS A 315 10.16 31.92 38.09
N GLY A 316 9.58 30.76 38.39
CA GLY A 316 8.14 30.65 38.63
C GLY A 316 7.79 29.53 39.59
N LYS A 317 7.06 29.86 40.66
CA LYS A 317 6.59 28.86 41.64
C LYS A 317 5.46 27.98 41.11
N ASN A 318 4.71 28.47 40.12
CA ASN A 318 3.61 27.76 39.48
C ASN A 318 3.66 27.95 37.96
N ASN A 319 2.79 27.23 37.23
CA ASN A 319 2.85 27.21 35.77
C ASN A 319 2.63 28.58 35.10
N LYS A 320 1.70 29.38 35.61
CA LYS A 320 1.38 30.70 35.03
C LYS A 320 2.50 31.70 35.28
N LEU A 321 3.00 31.76 36.51
CA LEU A 321 4.11 32.67 36.87
C LEU A 321 5.39 32.29 36.14
N PHE A 322 5.66 31.00 35.97
CA PHE A 322 6.77 30.52 35.16
C PHE A 322 6.67 31.02 33.72
N GLU A 323 5.49 30.93 33.10
CA GLU A 323 5.31 31.34 31.72
C GLU A 323 5.47 32.87 31.54
N ILE A 324 4.97 33.65 32.49
CA ILE A 324 5.15 35.11 32.49
C ILE A 324 6.65 35.46 32.60
N ASP A 325 7.36 34.87 33.55
CA ASP A 325 8.79 35.13 33.74
C ASP A 325 9.63 34.64 32.55
N LEU A 326 9.29 33.49 31.98
CA LEU A 326 9.90 32.97 30.76
C LEU A 326 9.74 33.97 29.61
N LYS A 327 8.52 34.47 29.38
CA LYS A 327 8.23 35.45 28.34
C LYS A 327 9.01 36.75 28.55
N ASN A 328 9.08 37.25 29.78
CA ASN A 328 9.85 38.45 30.11
C ASN A 328 11.36 38.23 29.88
N THR A 329 11.87 37.04 30.19
CA THR A 329 13.28 36.67 29.96
C THR A 329 13.59 36.62 28.47
N LEU A 330 12.71 36.03 27.67
CA LEU A 330 12.86 35.96 26.21
C LEU A 330 12.82 37.34 25.56
N ASP A 331 11.94 38.23 26.02
CA ASP A 331 11.84 39.59 25.51
C ASP A 331 13.09 40.41 25.88
N ASN A 332 13.47 40.43 27.16
CA ASN A 332 14.57 41.25 27.65
C ASN A 332 15.97 40.77 27.20
N SER A 333 16.21 39.45 27.20
CA SER A 333 17.54 38.90 26.93
C SER A 333 17.76 38.50 25.49
N TYR A 334 16.69 38.13 24.77
CA TYR A 334 16.79 37.61 23.40
C TYR A 334 16.03 38.47 22.38
N LYS A 335 15.37 39.56 22.82
CA LYS A 335 14.55 40.45 21.96
C LYS A 335 13.44 39.69 21.21
N ILE A 336 12.95 38.59 21.80
CA ILE A 336 11.89 37.76 21.24
C ILE A 336 10.55 38.28 21.76
N ASN A 337 9.89 39.14 20.98
CA ASN A 337 8.58 39.65 21.36
C ASN A 337 7.47 38.60 21.14
N ASN A 338 6.47 38.56 22.01
CA ASN A 338 5.33 37.63 21.84
C ASN A 338 4.37 38.04 20.71
N GLU A 339 4.39 39.31 20.31
CA GLU A 339 3.48 39.84 19.31
C GLU A 339 3.83 39.33 17.91
N ASN A 340 5.12 39.31 17.56
CA ASN A 340 5.62 38.96 16.22
C ASN A 340 6.36 37.62 16.19
N SER A 341 6.45 36.91 17.31
CA SER A 341 7.11 35.60 17.38
C SER A 341 6.14 34.48 17.76
N ILE A 342 6.44 33.26 17.29
CA ILE A 342 5.81 32.03 17.77
C ILE A 342 6.79 31.39 18.74
N VAL A 343 6.32 31.05 19.94
CA VAL A 343 7.15 30.48 21.01
C VAL A 343 6.46 29.25 21.58
N ASN A 344 7.21 28.16 21.73
CA ASN A 344 6.80 26.96 22.45
C ASN A 344 7.93 26.50 23.37
N TYR A 345 7.62 25.84 24.48
CA TYR A 345 8.64 25.47 25.46
C TYR A 345 8.35 24.16 26.20
N ILE A 346 9.42 23.55 26.70
CA ILE A 346 9.41 22.37 27.58
C ILE A 346 10.06 22.77 28.91
N LYS A 347 9.47 22.35 30.04
CA LYS A 347 9.99 22.65 31.38
C LYS A 347 10.87 21.52 31.90
N HIS A 348 11.96 21.90 32.56
CA HIS A 348 12.96 21.01 33.15
C HIS A 348 13.24 21.40 34.62
N PRO A 349 12.33 21.09 35.57
CA PRO A 349 12.38 21.65 36.93
C PRO A 349 13.63 21.29 37.75
N ALA A 350 14.30 20.19 37.39
CA ALA A 350 15.48 19.69 38.10
C ALA A 350 16.78 20.41 37.71
N HIS A 351 16.77 21.21 36.65
CA HIS A 351 17.96 21.81 36.04
C HIS A 351 18.01 23.31 36.30
N LYS A 352 19.22 23.88 36.24
CA LYS A 352 19.42 25.33 36.36
C LYS A 352 18.75 26.06 35.20
N LYS A 353 19.08 25.68 33.96
CA LYS A 353 18.28 26.00 32.77
C LYS A 353 17.02 25.14 32.76
N ASN A 354 15.96 25.67 33.35
CA ASN A 354 14.71 24.94 33.58
C ASN A 354 13.68 25.08 32.45
N ALA A 355 14.05 25.67 31.31
CA ALA A 355 13.20 25.80 30.14
C ALA A 355 14.00 25.62 28.85
N THR A 356 13.50 24.75 27.98
CA THR A 356 13.98 24.60 26.60
C THR A 356 12.92 25.21 25.68
N VAL A 357 13.30 26.20 24.88
CA VAL A 357 12.39 27.06 24.13
C VAL A 357 12.67 26.94 22.64
N CYS A 358 11.66 26.59 21.86
CA CYS A 358 11.70 26.68 20.41
C CYS A 358 10.89 27.91 19.98
N TYR A 359 11.48 28.76 19.15
CA TYR A 359 10.81 29.97 18.68
C TYR A 359 11.08 30.26 17.20
N SER A 360 10.27 31.14 16.63
CA SER A 360 10.49 31.75 15.32
C SER A 360 9.99 33.19 15.33
N THR A 361 10.78 34.10 14.76
CA THR A 361 10.41 35.51 14.56
C THR A 361 9.60 35.74 13.27
N LYS A 362 9.33 34.68 12.49
CA LYS A 362 8.63 34.73 11.20
C LYS A 362 7.13 34.42 11.33
N LYS A 363 6.50 34.82 12.44
CA LYS A 363 5.08 34.58 12.71
C LYS A 363 4.15 34.95 11.54
N PRO A 364 4.28 36.13 10.88
CA PRO A 364 3.37 36.49 9.78
C PRO A 364 3.44 35.50 8.60
N GLN A 365 4.65 35.05 8.25
CA GLN A 365 4.86 34.09 7.17
C GLN A 365 4.30 32.71 7.54
N ILE A 366 4.56 32.24 8.77
CA ILE A 366 4.04 30.95 9.26
C ILE A 366 2.51 30.94 9.28
N GLU A 367 1.88 32.03 9.76
CA GLU A 367 0.43 32.14 9.80
C GLU A 367 -0.19 32.20 8.40
N LYS A 368 0.44 32.92 7.47
CA LYS A 368 0.02 32.99 6.06
C LYS A 368 0.04 31.60 5.43
N ASP A 369 1.16 30.88 5.57
CA ASP A 369 1.33 29.55 4.99
C ASP A 369 0.41 28.52 5.64
N TYR A 370 0.24 28.58 6.97
CA TYR A 370 -0.70 27.72 7.68
C TYR A 370 -2.15 27.95 7.20
N LYS A 371 -2.56 29.21 7.02
CA LYS A 371 -3.88 29.54 6.45
C LYS A 371 -4.02 29.02 5.02
N TYR A 372 -3.00 29.19 4.18
CA TYR A 372 -2.99 28.68 2.80
C TYR A 372 -3.18 27.16 2.76
N LEU A 373 -2.41 26.39 3.54
CA LEU A 373 -2.53 24.93 3.61
C LEU A 373 -3.91 24.51 4.17
N LYS A 374 -4.39 25.20 5.21
CA LYS A 374 -5.70 24.92 5.81
C LYS A 374 -6.85 25.16 4.82
N ASN A 375 -6.77 26.21 4.02
CA ASN A 375 -7.75 26.50 2.96
C ASN A 375 -7.75 25.42 1.87
N ALA A 376 -6.59 24.80 1.59
CA ALA A 376 -6.48 23.63 0.72
C ALA A 376 -6.96 22.32 1.37
N GLY A 377 -7.50 22.36 2.58
CA GLY A 377 -7.98 21.19 3.33
C GLY A 377 -6.86 20.35 3.95
N ILE A 378 -5.64 20.89 4.03
CA ILE A 378 -4.44 20.25 4.58
C ILE A 378 -4.14 20.86 5.94
N GLN A 379 -3.95 20.04 6.97
CA GLN A 379 -3.64 20.52 8.31
C GLN A 379 -2.20 20.14 8.68
N PRO A 380 -1.25 21.11 8.67
CA PRO A 380 0.05 20.93 9.30
C PRO A 380 -0.14 20.57 10.78
N ARG A 381 0.53 19.50 11.23
CA ARG A 381 0.43 19.02 12.62
C ARG A 381 1.69 19.28 13.41
N TYR A 382 2.83 19.43 12.75
CA TYR A 382 4.11 19.53 13.42
C TYR A 382 5.11 20.34 12.63
N ASN A 383 5.56 21.44 13.21
CA ASN A 383 6.63 22.28 12.67
C ASN A 383 7.67 22.49 13.78
N THR A 384 8.96 22.34 13.48
CA THR A 384 9.99 22.42 14.52
C THR A 384 11.38 22.72 13.94
N SER A 385 12.36 22.91 14.82
CA SER A 385 13.78 23.13 14.52
C SER A 385 14.56 21.81 14.38
N ILE A 386 15.70 21.86 13.68
CA ILE A 386 16.61 20.70 13.54
C ILE A 386 17.08 20.14 14.90
N PRO A 387 17.49 20.95 15.90
CA PRO A 387 17.94 20.40 17.17
C PRO A 387 16.90 19.55 17.87
N HIS A 388 15.62 19.95 17.78
CA HIS A 388 14.54 19.18 18.37
C HIS A 388 14.27 17.88 17.60
N ILE A 389 14.40 17.89 16.25
CA ILE A 389 14.32 16.67 15.43
C ILE A 389 15.43 15.69 15.81
N LEU A 390 16.67 16.16 15.95
CA LEU A 390 17.81 15.33 16.33
C LEU A 390 17.61 14.69 17.70
N ASN A 391 17.19 15.48 18.69
CA ASN A 391 16.89 14.95 20.02
C ASN A 391 15.76 13.90 19.98
N ASN A 392 14.74 14.11 19.15
CA ASN A 392 13.66 13.12 19.00
C ASN A 392 14.15 11.82 18.36
N ILE A 393 15.04 11.88 17.37
CA ILE A 393 15.67 10.70 16.75
C ILE A 393 16.53 9.96 17.76
N TYR A 394 17.40 10.68 18.47
CA TYR A 394 18.29 10.16 19.49
C TYR A 394 17.52 9.39 20.58
N ARG A 395 16.46 10.02 21.11
CA ARG A 395 15.55 9.41 22.09
C ARG A 395 14.75 8.27 21.50
N TYR A 396 14.29 8.34 20.26
CA TYR A 396 13.50 7.28 19.64
C TYR A 396 14.27 5.96 19.57
N TYR A 397 15.55 6.03 19.19
CA TYR A 397 16.44 4.87 19.10
C TYR A 397 17.06 4.41 20.43
N ASN A 398 16.71 5.05 21.55
CA ASN A 398 17.27 4.75 22.88
C ASN A 398 18.80 4.88 22.93
N LEU A 399 19.36 5.88 22.24
CA LEU A 399 20.80 6.14 22.27
C LEU A 399 21.22 6.81 23.59
N ASP A 400 20.26 7.27 24.39
CA ASP A 400 20.37 7.89 25.72
C ASP A 400 20.56 6.91 26.89
N GLN A 401 20.59 5.59 26.63
CA GLN A 401 20.50 4.55 27.66
C GLN A 401 21.57 4.59 28.75
N ASN A 402 22.79 4.97 28.39
CA ASN A 402 23.91 5.00 29.31
C ASN A 402 23.95 6.30 30.15
N GLN A 403 23.04 7.24 29.90
CA GLN A 403 23.08 8.61 30.43
C GLN A 403 24.34 9.39 30.02
N ASP A 404 24.92 9.02 28.87
CA ASP A 404 26.14 9.63 28.33
C ASP A 404 25.87 11.06 27.84
N CYS A 405 26.90 11.89 27.93
CA CYS A 405 26.95 13.21 27.30
C CYS A 405 27.28 13.03 25.82
N SER A 406 26.28 13.27 24.98
CA SER A 406 26.39 13.00 23.53
C SER A 406 26.26 14.28 22.72
N LEU A 407 27.14 14.41 21.73
CA LEU A 407 27.09 15.47 20.74
C LEU A 407 26.45 14.93 19.44
N LEU A 408 25.30 15.49 19.06
CA LEU A 408 24.65 15.20 17.79
C LEU A 408 24.99 16.30 16.80
N ILE A 409 25.51 15.92 15.63
CA ILE A 409 25.94 16.84 14.57
C ILE A 409 25.10 16.55 13.33
N TYR A 410 24.36 17.55 12.87
CA TYR A 410 23.66 17.50 11.59
C TYR A 410 24.32 18.44 10.61
N ILE A 411 25.00 17.86 9.63
CA ILE A 411 25.75 18.56 8.59
C ILE A 411 24.78 18.76 7.42
N ASP A 412 24.09 19.90 7.40
CA ASP A 412 23.19 20.25 6.30
C ASP A 412 23.98 20.72 5.08
N ARG A 413 23.29 21.18 4.04
CA ARG A 413 23.89 21.72 2.82
C ARG A 413 24.68 23.00 3.09
N LEU A 414 24.09 23.96 3.79
CA LEU A 414 24.66 25.30 4.01
C LEU A 414 25.34 25.47 5.37
N LYS A 415 24.82 24.82 6.40
CA LYS A 415 25.25 24.99 7.79
C LYS A 415 25.25 23.66 8.54
N THR A 416 25.91 23.65 9.68
CA THR A 416 25.95 22.50 10.59
C THR A 416 25.33 22.88 11.92
N HIS A 417 24.45 22.01 12.41
CA HIS A 417 23.87 22.11 13.75
C HIS A 417 24.59 21.17 14.70
N THR A 418 25.03 21.68 15.84
CA THR A 418 25.58 20.90 16.95
C THR A 418 24.61 20.93 18.11
N VAL A 419 24.30 19.76 18.65
CA VAL A 419 23.23 19.56 19.62
C VAL A 419 23.77 18.73 20.75
N PHE A 420 23.75 19.32 21.94
CA PHE A 420 24.31 18.71 23.12
C PHE A 420 23.21 18.12 23.97
N THR A 421 23.33 16.82 24.19
CA THR A 421 22.36 16.03 24.92
C THR A 421 23.04 15.36 26.10
N MET A 422 22.33 15.29 27.21
CA MET A 422 22.74 14.59 28.42
C MET A 422 21.60 13.66 28.79
N ALA A 423 21.83 12.34 28.70
CA ALA A 423 20.77 11.35 28.75
C ALA A 423 19.63 11.69 27.76
N ASP A 424 18.36 11.70 28.19
CA ASP A 424 17.21 11.94 27.32
C ASP A 424 16.90 13.44 27.12
N GLN A 425 17.75 14.33 27.62
CA GLN A 425 17.49 15.77 27.65
C GLN A 425 18.42 16.56 26.73
N LEU A 426 17.82 17.46 25.95
CA LEU A 426 18.49 18.48 25.19
C LEU A 426 18.94 19.62 26.11
N ILE A 427 20.25 19.85 26.22
CA ILE A 427 20.85 20.82 27.13
C ILE A 427 21.17 22.12 26.41
N GLU A 428 21.76 22.03 25.22
CA GLU A 428 22.24 23.19 24.48
C GLU A 428 22.33 22.88 22.98
N SER A 429 22.36 23.89 22.12
CA SER A 429 22.60 23.71 20.68
C SER A 429 23.21 24.95 20.05
N ARG A 430 24.10 24.76 19.07
CA ARG A 430 24.69 25.83 18.25
C ARG A 430 24.59 25.49 16.76
N GLU A 431 24.84 26.50 15.94
CA GLU A 431 25.01 26.33 14.50
C GLU A 431 26.19 27.15 13.98
N PHE A 432 26.81 26.68 12.90
CA PHE A 432 27.86 27.40 12.18
C PHE A 432 27.72 27.20 10.67
N ASN A 433 28.18 28.19 9.88
CA ASN A 433 27.92 28.30 8.43
C ASN A 433 28.89 27.48 7.56
N LYS A 434 29.13 26.22 7.94
CA LYS A 434 29.81 25.25 7.08
C LYS A 434 28.94 24.01 6.98
N GLY A 435 28.60 23.59 5.77
CA GLY A 435 27.82 22.40 5.47
C GLY A 435 28.44 21.61 4.32
N LEU A 436 27.67 20.79 3.62
CA LEU A 436 28.14 20.07 2.42
C LEU A 436 28.71 21.03 1.35
N TYR A 437 28.07 22.19 1.15
CA TYR A 437 28.51 23.17 0.15
C TYR A 437 29.84 23.85 0.47
N TYR A 438 30.22 23.90 1.75
CA TYR A 438 31.57 24.33 2.14
C TYR A 438 32.67 23.48 1.50
N PHE A 439 32.40 22.19 1.26
CA PHE A 439 33.33 21.29 0.58
C PHE A 439 33.11 21.29 -0.94
N SER A 440 31.86 21.14 -1.38
CA SER A 440 31.58 20.94 -2.81
C SER A 440 31.82 22.20 -3.64
N ASP A 441 31.54 23.40 -3.12
CA ASP A 441 31.69 24.64 -3.90
C ASP A 441 33.17 24.92 -4.19
N THR A 442 34.05 24.70 -3.20
CA THR A 442 35.50 24.83 -3.40
C THR A 442 36.04 23.80 -4.40
N LEU A 443 35.47 22.59 -4.42
CA LEU A 443 35.82 21.61 -5.45
C LEU A 443 35.28 22.00 -6.83
N LYS A 444 34.07 22.55 -6.89
CA LYS A 444 33.45 23.00 -8.15
C LYS A 444 34.34 24.02 -8.87
N GLU A 445 35.00 24.92 -8.13
CA GLU A 445 35.96 25.90 -8.64
C GLU A 445 37.24 25.28 -9.24
N LEU A 446 37.57 24.03 -8.88
CA LEU A 446 38.75 23.31 -9.39
C LEU A 446 38.45 22.51 -10.66
N SER A 447 37.18 22.43 -11.07
CA SER A 447 36.76 21.67 -12.25
C SER A 447 37.45 22.20 -13.50
N ILE A 448 38.19 21.31 -14.18
CA ILE A 448 38.98 21.65 -15.39
C ILE A 448 38.10 21.64 -16.65
N SER A 449 36.93 20.99 -16.60
CA SER A 449 36.05 20.86 -17.76
C SER A 449 35.23 22.12 -18.03
N ASN A 450 35.15 22.55 -19.30
CA ASN A 450 34.17 23.52 -19.86
C ASN A 450 32.71 23.01 -19.79
N SER A 451 32.43 22.07 -18.90
CA SER A 451 31.11 21.50 -18.63
C SER A 451 30.31 22.48 -17.78
N GLY A 452 29.00 22.55 -17.97
CA GLY A 452 28.15 23.54 -17.30
C GLY A 452 28.22 23.46 -15.77
N GLU A 453 27.69 24.47 -15.09
CA GLU A 453 27.70 24.54 -13.62
C GLU A 453 27.14 23.29 -12.94
N GLU A 454 26.11 22.66 -13.52
CA GLU A 454 25.51 21.42 -13.01
C GLU A 454 26.46 20.22 -13.09
N ASP A 455 27.27 20.12 -14.15
CA ASP A 455 28.23 19.02 -14.30
C ASP A 455 29.37 19.17 -13.30
N ALA A 456 29.84 20.40 -13.06
CA ALA A 456 30.86 20.68 -12.05
C ALA A 456 30.35 20.38 -10.62
N GLU A 457 29.09 20.72 -10.32
CA GLU A 457 28.45 20.37 -9.05
C GLU A 457 28.35 18.84 -8.89
N SER A 458 27.90 18.14 -9.94
CA SER A 458 27.80 16.67 -9.95
C SER A 458 29.15 15.99 -9.74
N ASN A 459 30.20 16.48 -10.41
CA ASN A 459 31.57 15.99 -10.25
C ASN A 459 32.11 16.19 -8.83
N ALA A 460 31.92 17.38 -8.26
CA ALA A 460 32.32 17.67 -6.88
C ALA A 460 31.60 16.75 -5.88
N MET A 461 30.29 16.56 -6.03
CA MET A 461 29.51 15.66 -5.17
C MET A 461 29.95 14.20 -5.32
N HIS A 462 30.20 13.75 -6.55
CA HIS A 462 30.71 12.40 -6.80
C HIS A 462 32.06 12.21 -6.13
N PHE A 463 32.98 13.17 -6.28
CA PHE A 463 34.31 13.13 -5.66
C PHE A 463 34.22 12.97 -4.13
N LEU A 464 33.38 13.77 -3.46
CA LEU A 464 33.17 13.72 -2.02
C LEU A 464 32.58 12.37 -1.54
N SER A 465 31.67 11.79 -2.32
CA SER A 465 31.02 10.53 -1.98
C SER A 465 31.90 9.30 -2.23
N TYR A 466 32.70 9.33 -3.30
CA TYR A 466 33.41 8.14 -3.79
C TYR A 466 34.87 8.10 -3.34
N TYR A 467 35.58 9.23 -3.39
CA TYR A 467 36.95 9.33 -2.88
C TYR A 467 36.93 9.85 -1.45
N GLY A 468 36.24 10.97 -1.21
CA GLY A 468 36.16 11.60 0.10
C GLY A 468 37.50 12.13 0.59
N ILE A 469 37.74 11.98 1.89
CA ILE A 469 38.90 12.52 2.61
C ILE A 469 39.96 11.43 2.75
N ASP A 470 41.23 11.82 2.62
CA ASP A 470 42.40 10.93 2.73
C ASP A 470 42.29 9.66 1.87
N ALA A 471 41.88 9.82 0.61
CA ALA A 471 41.84 8.72 -0.34
C ALA A 471 43.25 8.37 -0.85
N ASP A 472 43.54 7.06 -0.95
CA ASP A 472 44.80 6.56 -1.50
C ASP A 472 45.05 7.13 -2.90
N THR A 473 46.29 7.58 -3.14
CA THR A 473 46.66 8.20 -4.41
C THR A 473 46.50 7.21 -5.55
N THR A 474 45.60 7.51 -6.48
CA THR A 474 45.58 6.85 -7.78
C THR A 474 46.64 7.46 -8.70
N ASP A 475 47.26 6.66 -9.57
CA ASP A 475 48.26 7.10 -10.55
C ASP A 475 47.75 8.12 -11.59
N THR A 476 46.44 8.40 -11.61
CA THR A 476 45.80 9.38 -12.49
C THR A 476 45.80 10.79 -11.91
N ASN A 477 46.34 11.77 -12.64
CA ASN A 477 46.42 13.18 -12.22
C ASN A 477 45.05 13.89 -12.12
N ILE A 478 44.05 13.46 -12.89
CA ILE A 478 42.70 14.05 -12.94
C ILE A 478 41.66 12.95 -12.73
N GLN A 479 40.70 13.17 -11.83
CA GLN A 479 39.57 12.29 -11.57
C GLN A 479 38.28 13.10 -11.46
N ASP A 480 37.23 12.68 -12.16
CA ASP A 480 35.94 13.38 -12.24
C ASP A 480 36.10 14.88 -12.60
N GLY A 481 37.01 15.19 -13.52
CA GLY A 481 37.27 16.58 -13.93
C GLY A 481 38.09 17.40 -12.93
N LEU A 482 38.52 16.82 -11.81
CA LEU A 482 39.26 17.49 -10.73
C LEU A 482 40.71 16.99 -10.66
N PRO A 483 41.71 17.88 -10.49
CA PRO A 483 43.08 17.44 -10.24
C PRO A 483 43.17 16.78 -8.85
N PHE A 484 43.35 15.46 -8.82
CA PHE A 484 43.10 14.63 -7.62
C PHE A 484 43.93 15.06 -6.41
N LYS A 485 45.26 15.23 -6.58
CA LYS A 485 46.15 15.64 -5.48
C LYS A 485 45.78 17.02 -4.91
N LYS A 486 45.39 17.95 -5.78
CA LYS A 486 44.97 19.30 -5.38
C LYS A 486 43.63 19.24 -4.65
N ALA A 487 42.68 18.48 -5.16
CA ALA A 487 41.37 18.26 -4.54
C ALA A 487 41.50 17.63 -3.15
N GLN A 488 42.31 16.57 -2.99
CA GLN A 488 42.59 15.95 -1.70
C GLN A 488 43.23 16.94 -0.71
N SER A 489 44.25 17.69 -1.13
CA SER A 489 44.89 18.70 -0.27
C SER A 489 43.89 19.76 0.23
N ILE A 490 42.98 20.20 -0.63
CA ILE A 490 41.97 21.20 -0.29
C ILE A 490 40.94 20.59 0.68
N ILE A 491 40.40 19.42 0.37
CA ILE A 491 39.42 18.73 1.22
C ILE A 491 40.00 18.47 2.61
N ASN A 492 41.25 18.06 2.72
CA ASN A 492 41.90 17.83 4.01
C ASN A 492 41.99 19.13 4.83
N HIS A 493 42.40 20.23 4.20
CA HIS A 493 42.43 21.54 4.86
C HIS A 493 41.04 21.99 5.31
N LEU A 494 40.02 21.86 4.45
CA LEU A 494 38.64 22.19 4.79
C LEU A 494 38.12 21.31 5.95
N SER A 495 38.47 20.03 5.95
CA SER A 495 38.07 19.09 7.00
C SER A 495 38.67 19.46 8.35
N LEU A 496 39.95 19.82 8.40
CA LEU A 496 40.60 20.31 9.63
C LEU A 496 39.96 21.60 10.13
N SER A 497 39.67 22.55 9.24
CA SER A 497 38.96 23.79 9.61
C SER A 497 37.54 23.53 10.13
N PHE A 498 36.84 22.55 9.57
CA PHE A 498 35.51 22.16 10.04
C PHE A 498 35.57 21.51 11.43
N ILE A 499 36.57 20.64 11.65
CA ILE A 499 36.79 19.99 12.94
C ILE A 499 37.12 21.01 14.04
N GLU A 500 37.82 22.09 13.70
CA GLU A 500 38.10 23.16 14.67
C GLU A 500 36.81 23.85 15.15
N ASP A 501 35.83 24.10 14.27
CA ASP A 501 34.53 24.63 14.69
C ASP A 501 33.77 23.65 15.60
N ILE A 502 33.91 22.33 15.37
CA ILE A 502 33.37 21.32 16.27
C ILE A 502 34.05 21.41 17.64
N LYS A 503 35.38 21.52 17.70
CA LYS A 503 36.11 21.68 18.96
C LYS A 503 35.67 22.94 19.71
N GLU A 504 35.49 24.05 19.01
CA GLU A 504 34.96 25.29 19.63
C GLU A 504 33.56 25.06 20.21
N ALA A 505 32.69 24.36 19.49
CA ALA A 505 31.36 24.01 19.96
C ALA A 505 31.41 23.09 21.20
N MET A 506 32.29 22.08 21.19
CA MET A 506 32.51 21.18 22.33
C MET A 506 33.01 21.93 23.56
N HIS A 507 33.99 22.81 23.40
CA HIS A 507 34.51 23.65 24.49
C HIS A 507 33.43 24.56 25.06
N TYR A 508 32.61 25.17 24.20
CA TYR A 508 31.46 25.96 24.65
C TYR A 508 30.49 25.13 25.49
N PHE A 509 30.14 23.93 25.04
CA PHE A 509 29.24 23.06 25.78
C PHE A 509 29.80 22.63 27.14
N GLN A 510 31.07 22.23 27.19
CA GLN A 510 31.74 21.89 28.45
C GLN A 510 31.70 23.06 29.43
N ASN A 511 31.95 24.28 28.96
CA ASN A 511 31.84 25.49 29.78
C ASN A 511 30.40 25.71 30.30
N VAL A 512 29.38 25.48 29.47
CA VAL A 512 27.97 25.54 29.88
C VAL A 512 27.66 24.51 30.97
N LEU A 513 28.11 23.25 30.81
CA LEU A 513 27.92 22.21 31.82
C LEU A 513 28.57 22.58 33.16
N ILE A 514 29.81 23.04 33.13
CA ILE A 514 30.54 23.48 34.34
C ILE A 514 29.79 24.63 35.03
N HIS A 515 29.33 25.63 34.26
CA HIS A 515 28.53 26.74 34.80
C HIS A 515 27.19 26.29 35.38
N ASP A 516 26.58 25.25 34.83
CA ASP A 516 25.32 24.68 35.30
C ASP A 516 25.48 23.73 36.49
N GLY A 517 26.72 23.50 36.93
CA GLY A 517 27.05 22.76 38.15
C GLY A 517 27.30 21.28 37.92
N TYR A 518 27.48 20.85 36.67
CA TYR A 518 27.97 19.52 36.35
C TYR A 518 29.49 19.49 36.52
N SER A 519 30.00 18.55 37.33
CA SER A 519 31.43 18.34 37.53
C SER A 519 31.84 17.07 36.79
N ASP A 520 32.90 17.16 35.99
CA ASP A 520 33.56 16.02 35.30
C ASP A 520 32.75 15.39 34.15
N GLU A 521 31.75 16.08 33.60
CA GLU A 521 31.02 15.60 32.42
C GLU A 521 31.70 16.03 31.12
N THR A 522 32.35 15.07 30.46
CA THR A 522 32.92 15.20 29.11
C THR A 522 31.98 14.59 28.09
N ILE A 523 32.11 14.99 26.83
CA ILE A 523 31.38 14.35 25.73
C ILE A 523 31.96 12.93 25.57
N ASP A 524 31.10 11.92 25.65
CA ASP A 524 31.48 10.51 25.59
C ASP A 524 31.43 9.97 24.16
N GLN A 525 30.50 10.48 23.35
CA GLN A 525 30.24 9.99 21.99
C GLN A 525 29.67 11.07 21.06
N ILE A 526 29.93 10.89 19.77
CA ILE A 526 29.49 11.79 18.71
C ILE A 526 28.63 11.02 17.71
N PHE A 527 27.49 11.60 17.37
CA PHE A 527 26.63 11.08 16.32
C PHE A 527 26.53 12.08 15.18
N ILE A 528 26.91 11.68 13.97
CA ILE A 528 26.80 12.50 12.77
C ILE A 528 25.59 12.09 11.92
N CYS A 529 25.01 13.04 11.20
CA CYS A 529 23.95 12.82 10.24
C CYS A 529 23.80 14.01 9.27
N GLY A 530 22.87 13.90 8.33
CA GLY A 530 22.61 14.94 7.32
C GLY A 530 23.41 14.71 6.03
N PRO A 531 23.14 15.50 4.98
CA PRO A 531 23.72 15.30 3.65
C PRO A 531 25.27 15.35 3.66
N GLY A 532 25.87 16.21 4.49
CA GLY A 532 27.33 16.29 4.59
C GLY A 532 27.98 15.12 5.34
N SER A 533 27.21 14.33 6.09
CA SER A 533 27.73 13.12 6.76
C SER A 533 28.08 11.98 5.79
N HIS A 534 27.69 12.08 4.52
CA HIS A 534 27.99 11.10 3.47
C HIS A 534 29.33 11.33 2.76
N ILE A 535 30.06 12.38 3.13
CA ILE A 535 31.45 12.54 2.67
C ILE A 535 32.25 11.35 3.18
N LYS A 536 32.88 10.61 2.26
CA LYS A 536 33.56 9.37 2.60
C LYS A 536 34.76 9.63 3.51
N ASN A 537 34.95 8.77 4.52
CA ASN A 537 35.95 8.85 5.58
C ASN A 537 35.83 10.07 6.52
N PHE A 538 34.74 10.85 6.46
CA PHE A 538 34.60 12.02 7.33
C PHE A 538 34.40 11.68 8.81
N ASP A 539 33.70 10.58 9.07
CA ASP A 539 33.57 9.96 10.38
C ASP A 539 34.94 9.57 10.98
N LYS A 540 35.81 8.97 10.17
CA LYS A 540 37.15 8.52 10.59
C LYS A 540 38.05 9.69 10.97
N ILE A 541 38.21 10.69 10.09
CA ILE A 541 39.07 11.85 10.39
C ILE A 541 38.55 12.62 11.60
N MET A 542 37.23 12.68 11.80
CA MET A 542 36.62 13.30 12.98
C MET A 542 36.92 12.49 14.24
N ALA A 543 36.77 11.15 14.19
CA ALA A 543 37.07 10.27 15.32
C ALA A 543 38.55 10.35 15.72
N GLU A 544 39.46 10.35 14.75
CA GLU A 544 40.90 10.49 14.96
C GLU A 544 41.25 11.86 15.55
N SER A 545 40.74 12.95 14.96
CA SER A 545 41.07 14.32 15.37
C SER A 545 40.46 14.73 16.71
N LEU A 546 39.32 14.16 17.08
CA LEU A 546 38.63 14.44 18.36
C LEU A 546 38.95 13.40 19.44
N SER A 547 39.57 12.27 19.08
CA SER A 547 39.82 11.14 19.99
C SER A 547 38.55 10.65 20.70
N LEU A 548 37.42 10.65 19.98
CA LEU A 548 36.11 10.24 20.46
C LEU A 548 35.44 9.29 19.46
N PRO A 549 34.60 8.35 19.94
CA PRO A 549 33.84 7.50 19.04
C PRO A 549 32.83 8.33 18.25
N VAL A 550 32.90 8.24 16.93
CA VAL A 550 31.96 8.86 15.99
C VAL A 550 31.17 7.76 15.29
N SER A 551 29.85 7.88 15.27
CA SER A 551 28.95 6.98 14.56
C SER A 551 27.90 7.73 13.76
N ASN A 552 27.31 7.11 12.73
CA ASN A 552 26.28 7.75 11.94
C ASN A 552 24.89 7.38 12.47
N LEU A 553 23.99 8.35 12.67
CA LEU A 553 22.62 8.04 13.12
C LEU A 553 21.85 7.13 12.15
N SER A 554 22.25 7.10 10.88
CA SER A 554 21.63 6.21 9.89
C SER A 554 21.88 4.72 10.18
N ASP A 555 22.95 4.37 10.91
CA ASP A 555 23.26 2.98 11.29
C ASP A 555 22.21 2.39 12.25
N HIS A 556 21.50 3.26 12.98
CA HIS A 556 20.42 2.87 13.89
C HIS A 556 19.04 2.90 13.23
N ASN A 557 18.94 3.30 11.95
CA ASN A 557 17.67 3.47 11.29
C ASN A 557 16.96 2.12 11.04
N THR A 558 15.77 1.97 11.61
CA THR A 558 14.94 0.75 11.45
C THR A 558 13.88 0.89 10.37
N ALA A 559 13.82 2.05 9.69
CA ALA A 559 12.86 2.27 8.62
C ALA A 559 13.24 1.46 7.38
N TYR A 560 12.24 0.90 6.71
CA TYR A 560 12.45 0.08 5.51
C TYR A 560 11.55 0.55 4.37
N LEU A 561 12.08 0.47 3.14
CA LEU A 561 11.29 0.76 1.94
C LEU A 561 10.28 -0.37 1.70
N LYS A 562 9.03 -0.03 1.40
CA LYS A 562 8.00 -1.01 1.03
C LYS A 562 8.47 -1.78 -0.22
N GLN A 563 8.74 -3.07 -0.08
CA GLN A 563 8.93 -3.95 -1.23
C GLN A 563 7.58 -4.06 -1.97
N ILE A 564 7.59 -3.83 -3.28
CA ILE A 564 6.39 -3.99 -4.11
C ILE A 564 6.16 -5.50 -4.25
N GLU A 565 5.32 -6.07 -3.37
CA GLU A 565 4.81 -7.43 -3.55
C GLU A 565 4.00 -7.48 -4.85
N SER A 566 4.49 -8.25 -5.82
CA SER A 566 3.82 -8.59 -7.07
C SER A 566 2.63 -9.52 -6.77
N SER A 567 1.55 -8.95 -6.24
CA SER A 567 0.25 -9.61 -6.19
C SER A 567 -0.30 -9.74 -7.62
N LYS A 568 -0.63 -10.98 -7.99
CA LYS A 568 -1.28 -11.34 -9.25
C LYS A 568 -2.62 -10.60 -9.39
N GLY A 569 -2.82 -9.93 -10.54
CA GLY A 569 -4.12 -9.53 -11.05
C GLY A 569 -4.47 -8.04 -10.89
N THR A 570 -4.08 -7.21 -11.87
CA THR A 570 -4.92 -6.26 -12.65
C THR A 570 -3.96 -5.43 -13.53
N LEU A 571 -3.91 -5.76 -14.82
CA LEU A 571 -3.10 -5.08 -15.83
C LEU A 571 -3.77 -3.76 -16.24
N LEU A 572 -3.49 -2.68 -15.49
CA LEU A 572 -3.43 -1.32 -16.02
C LEU A 572 -2.69 -0.40 -15.05
N ASN A 573 -1.35 -0.46 -15.08
CA ASN A 573 -0.41 0.64 -14.82
C ASN A 573 1.00 0.06 -14.68
N TRP A 574 1.67 -0.17 -15.81
CA TRP A 574 3.12 -0.42 -15.82
C TRP A 574 3.81 0.55 -16.77
N GLY A 575 4.51 1.49 -16.17
CA GLY A 575 5.46 2.35 -16.85
C GLY A 575 6.16 3.22 -15.82
N LYS A 576 7.41 2.86 -15.48
CA LYS A 576 8.39 3.57 -14.64
C LYS A 576 8.48 3.08 -13.19
N GLY A 577 9.40 2.14 -12.95
CA GLY A 577 9.86 1.76 -11.61
C GLY A 577 11.07 0.85 -11.63
N SER A 578 11.15 -0.09 -12.58
CA SER A 578 12.22 -1.10 -12.65
C SER A 578 13.29 -0.86 -13.73
N LYS A 579 13.22 0.25 -14.48
CA LYS A 579 14.22 0.61 -15.50
C LYS A 579 15.37 1.48 -15.00
N LEU A 580 15.34 1.98 -13.75
CA LEU A 580 16.43 2.82 -13.22
C LEU A 580 17.61 1.99 -12.70
N PHE A 581 17.39 0.96 -11.89
CA PHE A 581 18.49 0.18 -11.30
C PHE A 581 19.22 -0.71 -12.33
N LYS A 582 18.50 -1.35 -13.27
CA LYS A 582 19.14 -2.09 -14.37
C LYS A 582 19.81 -1.20 -15.42
N LYS A 583 19.33 0.04 -15.61
CA LYS A 583 20.07 1.01 -16.43
C LYS A 583 21.30 1.51 -15.70
N GLN A 584 21.25 1.72 -14.38
CA GLN A 584 22.39 2.23 -13.60
C GLN A 584 23.56 1.23 -13.58
N GLU A 585 23.29 -0.06 -13.36
CA GLU A 585 24.31 -1.12 -13.44
C GLU A 585 24.85 -1.33 -14.85
N ASN A 586 23.99 -1.26 -15.88
CA ASN A 586 24.42 -1.35 -17.28
C ASN A 586 25.16 -0.10 -17.75
N THR A 587 24.80 1.09 -17.27
CA THR A 587 25.52 2.33 -17.57
C THR A 587 26.83 2.40 -16.80
N ALA A 588 26.89 1.87 -15.58
CA ALA A 588 28.13 1.78 -14.81
C ALA A 588 29.11 0.80 -15.46
N SER A 589 28.65 -0.38 -15.89
CA SER A 589 29.48 -1.34 -16.62
C SER A 589 29.90 -0.86 -18.02
N GLN A 590 29.02 -0.14 -18.72
CA GLN A 590 29.36 0.54 -19.96
C GLN A 590 30.35 1.69 -19.71
N LEU A 591 30.19 2.49 -18.66
CA LEU A 591 31.13 3.56 -18.27
C LEU A 591 32.49 3.02 -17.90
N THR A 592 32.58 1.90 -17.17
CA THR A 592 33.87 1.27 -16.88
C THR A 592 34.54 0.77 -18.15
N SER A 593 33.78 0.19 -19.09
CA SER A 593 34.33 -0.23 -20.38
C SER A 593 34.78 0.94 -21.27
N ILE A 594 34.08 2.08 -21.20
CA ILE A 594 34.41 3.31 -21.93
C ILE A 594 35.62 3.98 -21.28
N LYS A 595 35.70 4.05 -19.94
CA LYS A 595 36.86 4.57 -19.21
C LYS A 595 38.12 3.75 -19.48
N GLN A 596 38.00 2.43 -19.54
CA GLN A 596 39.12 1.56 -19.87
C GLN A 596 39.59 1.77 -21.31
N ARG A 597 38.65 1.91 -22.26
CA ARG A 597 38.97 2.30 -23.64
C ARG A 597 39.64 3.68 -23.74
N ILE A 598 39.20 4.65 -22.95
CA ILE A 598 39.83 5.99 -22.91
C ILE A 598 41.26 5.90 -22.37
N HIS A 599 41.49 5.13 -21.30
CA HIS A 599 42.82 4.92 -20.74
C HIS A 599 43.76 4.19 -21.71
N ASP A 600 43.24 3.18 -22.42
CA ASP A 600 43.99 2.48 -23.47
C ASP A 600 44.31 3.40 -24.66
N HIS A 601 43.39 4.32 -25.00
CA HIS A 601 43.62 5.35 -26.01
C HIS A 601 44.64 6.40 -25.57
N GLU A 602 44.67 6.78 -24.29
CA GLU A 602 45.63 7.74 -23.73
C GLU A 602 47.06 7.18 -23.75
N LYS A 603 47.24 5.91 -23.34
CA LYS A 603 48.51 5.16 -23.51
C LYS A 603 48.93 5.03 -24.98
N ALA A 604 47.97 4.86 -25.88
CA ALA A 604 48.21 4.81 -27.33
C ALA A 604 48.54 6.18 -27.95
N ILE A 605 48.23 7.29 -27.27
CA ILE A 605 48.57 8.67 -27.66
C ILE A 605 49.97 9.03 -27.14
N GLU A 606 50.33 8.61 -25.92
CA GLU A 606 51.66 8.81 -25.37
C GLU A 606 52.74 8.05 -26.15
N SER A 607 52.43 6.81 -26.57
CA SER A 607 53.29 6.02 -27.47
C SER A 607 53.33 6.55 -28.91
N ALA A 608 52.42 7.46 -29.30
CA ALA A 608 52.34 8.05 -30.64
C ALA A 608 53.33 9.19 -30.90
N LYS A 609 54.02 9.70 -29.86
CA LYS A 609 54.97 10.81 -29.99
C LYS A 609 56.34 10.40 -30.55
N SER A 610 56.57 9.10 -30.80
CA SER A 610 57.80 8.60 -31.44
C SER A 610 57.62 8.43 -32.96
N PRO A 611 58.55 8.93 -33.81
CA PRO A 611 58.42 8.93 -35.28
C PRO A 611 58.26 7.54 -35.91
N GLU A 612 58.79 6.51 -35.26
CA GLU A 612 58.74 5.12 -35.74
C GLU A 612 57.34 4.51 -35.56
N SER A 613 56.56 5.03 -34.62
CA SER A 613 55.20 4.56 -34.32
C SER A 613 54.17 4.91 -35.40
N ALA A 614 54.39 5.98 -36.18
CA ALA A 614 53.46 6.44 -37.22
C ALA A 614 53.34 5.44 -38.38
N LYS A 615 54.44 4.75 -38.71
CA LYS A 615 54.49 3.72 -39.76
C LYS A 615 53.71 2.46 -39.36
N TYR A 616 53.83 2.05 -38.09
CA TYR A 616 53.02 0.96 -37.53
C TYR A 616 51.55 1.36 -37.35
N ARG A 617 51.25 2.65 -37.13
CA ARG A 617 49.89 3.18 -37.02
C ARG A 617 49.13 3.10 -38.35
N LEU A 618 49.78 3.42 -39.47
CA LEU A 618 49.17 3.30 -40.81
C LEU A 618 48.87 1.84 -41.16
N ALA A 619 49.83 0.93 -40.96
CA ALA A 619 49.63 -0.50 -41.21
C ALA A 619 48.55 -1.10 -40.30
N ARG A 620 48.50 -0.71 -39.01
CA ARG A 620 47.46 -1.16 -38.08
C ARG A 620 46.09 -0.59 -38.43
N LEU A 621 46.01 0.65 -38.91
CA LEU A 621 44.76 1.27 -39.36
C LEU A 621 44.22 0.62 -40.63
N GLU A 622 45.09 0.20 -41.56
CA GLU A 622 44.68 -0.59 -42.74
C GLU A 622 44.15 -1.96 -42.34
N ILE A 623 44.84 -2.68 -41.44
CA ILE A 623 44.38 -3.97 -40.92
C ILE A 623 43.07 -3.83 -40.14
N GLU A 624 42.92 -2.79 -39.32
CA GLU A 624 41.67 -2.50 -38.61
C GLU A 624 40.53 -2.14 -39.58
N LYS A 625 40.81 -1.37 -40.64
CA LYS A 625 39.83 -1.02 -41.67
C LYS A 625 39.35 -2.28 -42.41
N ASP A 626 40.26 -3.17 -42.78
CA ASP A 626 39.92 -4.43 -43.46
C ASP A 626 39.18 -5.41 -42.54
N SER A 627 39.55 -5.47 -41.26
CA SER A 627 38.82 -6.30 -40.27
C SER A 627 37.41 -5.75 -40.01
N LYS A 628 37.24 -4.42 -39.95
CA LYS A 628 35.94 -3.77 -39.81
C LYS A 628 35.08 -3.99 -41.05
N LEU A 629 35.65 -3.86 -42.25
CA LEU A 629 34.96 -4.18 -43.50
C LEU A 629 34.47 -5.63 -43.53
N LYS A 630 35.32 -6.60 -43.18
CA LYS A 630 34.92 -8.02 -43.06
C LYS A 630 33.82 -8.24 -42.02
N SER A 631 33.89 -7.56 -40.88
CA SER A 631 32.84 -7.65 -39.85
C SER A 631 31.51 -7.05 -40.31
N LEU A 632 31.57 -5.99 -41.12
CA LEU A 632 30.41 -5.28 -41.64
C LEU A 632 29.76 -6.07 -42.80
N GLU A 633 30.57 -6.72 -43.64
CA GLU A 633 30.11 -7.70 -44.62
C GLU A 633 29.46 -8.92 -43.95
N ALA A 634 30.04 -9.45 -42.86
CA ALA A 634 29.44 -10.54 -42.10
C ALA A 634 28.13 -10.13 -41.41
N ALA A 635 28.04 -8.89 -40.90
CA ALA A 635 26.81 -8.34 -40.34
C ALA A 635 25.73 -8.11 -41.41
N ASN A 636 26.13 -7.63 -42.60
CA ASN A 636 25.24 -7.47 -43.74
C ASN A 636 24.71 -8.81 -44.25
N LEU A 637 25.55 -9.85 -44.33
CA LEU A 637 25.10 -11.21 -44.67
C LEU A 637 24.10 -11.78 -43.66
N LYS A 638 24.32 -11.54 -42.36
CA LYS A 638 23.36 -11.92 -41.31
C LYS A 638 22.05 -11.15 -41.42
N LEU A 639 22.11 -9.84 -41.72
CA LEU A 639 20.91 -9.02 -41.98
C LEU A 639 20.15 -9.48 -43.21
N ILE A 640 20.86 -9.81 -44.30
CA ILE A 640 20.26 -10.33 -45.53
C ILE A 640 19.57 -11.67 -45.25
N ASN A 641 20.23 -12.59 -44.52
CA ASN A 641 19.63 -13.88 -44.17
C ASN A 641 18.42 -13.71 -43.23
N ALA A 642 18.52 -12.87 -42.21
CA ALA A 642 17.39 -12.55 -41.33
C ALA A 642 16.24 -11.89 -42.11
N SER A 643 16.53 -11.04 -43.09
CA SER A 643 15.49 -10.44 -43.96
C SER A 643 14.82 -11.47 -44.86
N LYS A 644 15.56 -12.48 -45.33
CA LYS A 644 15.02 -13.59 -46.14
C LYS A 644 14.13 -14.49 -45.31
N GLU A 645 14.56 -14.83 -44.10
CA GLU A 645 13.75 -15.59 -43.12
C GLU A 645 12.49 -14.83 -42.74
N PHE A 646 12.59 -13.52 -42.49
CA PHE A 646 11.41 -12.69 -42.20
C PHE A 646 10.45 -12.60 -43.40
N LYS A 647 10.97 -12.54 -44.63
CA LYS A 647 10.14 -12.58 -45.84
C LYS A 647 9.40 -13.92 -45.97
N GLY A 648 10.08 -15.04 -45.70
CA GLY A 648 9.47 -16.37 -45.66
C GLY A 648 8.36 -16.48 -44.61
N LEU A 649 8.63 -16.06 -43.38
CA LEU A 649 7.62 -16.05 -42.30
C LEU A 649 6.41 -15.17 -42.64
N LYS A 650 6.65 -14.02 -43.31
CA LYS A 650 5.57 -13.12 -43.72
C LYS A 650 4.68 -13.76 -44.79
N GLU A 651 5.27 -14.43 -45.78
CA GLU A 651 4.53 -15.14 -46.82
C GLU A 651 3.71 -16.30 -46.23
N GLU A 652 4.30 -17.10 -45.33
CA GLU A 652 3.58 -18.16 -44.61
C GLU A 652 2.40 -17.63 -43.78
N TYR A 653 2.59 -16.51 -43.08
CA TYR A 653 1.52 -15.89 -42.30
C TYR A 653 0.38 -15.37 -43.17
N ILE A 654 0.69 -14.71 -44.29
CA ILE A 654 -0.33 -14.21 -45.22
C ILE A 654 -1.14 -15.39 -45.77
N ASN A 655 -0.47 -16.45 -46.21
CA ASN A 655 -1.14 -17.65 -46.72
C ASN A 655 -2.03 -18.30 -45.67
N ALA A 656 -1.55 -18.42 -44.42
CA ALA A 656 -2.35 -18.97 -43.33
C ALA A 656 -3.57 -18.09 -42.99
N GLN A 657 -3.44 -16.77 -43.12
CA GLN A 657 -4.52 -15.84 -42.86
C GLN A 657 -5.57 -15.82 -43.98
N ASP A 658 -5.16 -16.02 -45.23
CA ASP A 658 -6.07 -16.14 -46.37
C ASP A 658 -6.91 -17.43 -46.29
N VAL A 659 -6.31 -18.55 -45.87
CA VAL A 659 -7.04 -19.81 -45.61
C VAL A 659 -8.07 -19.62 -44.50
N LEU A 660 -7.69 -19.02 -43.36
CA LEU A 660 -8.63 -18.75 -42.26
C LEU A 660 -9.78 -17.83 -42.67
N ARG A 661 -9.52 -16.89 -43.58
CA ARG A 661 -10.55 -16.00 -44.10
C ARG A 661 -11.53 -16.73 -45.00
N SER A 662 -11.03 -17.59 -45.89
CA SER A 662 -11.87 -18.45 -46.74
C SER A 662 -12.75 -19.39 -45.91
N ASP A 663 -12.21 -20.00 -44.86
CA ASP A 663 -12.96 -20.87 -43.96
C ASP A 663 -14.07 -20.11 -43.21
N LEU A 664 -13.78 -18.88 -42.78
CA LEU A 664 -14.75 -18.02 -42.09
C LEU A 664 -15.87 -17.60 -43.05
N ASP A 665 -15.52 -17.18 -44.27
CA ASP A 665 -16.51 -16.80 -45.30
C ASP A 665 -17.41 -18.00 -45.65
N SER A 666 -16.87 -19.22 -45.73
CA SER A 666 -17.67 -20.43 -45.95
C SER A 666 -18.64 -20.74 -44.80
N ILE A 667 -18.21 -20.54 -43.54
CA ILE A 667 -19.07 -20.78 -42.38
C ILE A 667 -20.16 -19.72 -42.27
N LEU A 668 -19.87 -18.46 -42.64
CA LEU A 668 -20.87 -17.39 -42.66
C LEU A 668 -21.99 -17.68 -43.66
N VAL A 669 -21.65 -18.12 -44.87
CA VAL A 669 -22.66 -18.51 -45.88
C VAL A 669 -23.54 -19.65 -45.35
N GLN A 670 -22.95 -20.67 -44.74
CA GLN A 670 -23.73 -21.77 -44.16
C GLN A 670 -24.62 -21.32 -42.99
N LEU A 671 -24.15 -20.36 -42.18
CA LEU A 671 -24.93 -19.82 -41.07
C LEU A 671 -26.14 -19.02 -41.58
N ASP A 672 -25.94 -18.19 -42.60
CA ASP A 672 -27.00 -17.41 -43.23
C ASP A 672 -28.06 -18.34 -43.85
N ASP A 673 -27.65 -19.34 -44.63
CA ASP A 673 -28.55 -20.34 -45.25
C ASP A 673 -29.39 -21.08 -44.19
N GLN A 674 -28.76 -21.58 -43.12
CA GLN A 674 -29.48 -22.29 -42.05
C GLN A 674 -30.42 -21.36 -41.28
N SER A 675 -30.03 -20.09 -41.10
CA SER A 675 -30.87 -19.09 -40.43
C SER A 675 -32.13 -18.77 -41.23
N GLU A 676 -32.03 -18.70 -42.56
CA GLU A 676 -33.16 -18.45 -43.45
C GLU A 676 -34.18 -19.61 -43.39
N ILE A 677 -33.68 -20.86 -43.48
CA ILE A 677 -34.51 -22.08 -43.34
C ILE A 677 -35.23 -22.11 -41.97
N LEU A 678 -34.53 -21.74 -40.90
CA LEU A 678 -35.13 -21.66 -39.56
C LEU A 678 -36.23 -20.60 -39.50
N VAL A 679 -36.02 -19.43 -40.10
CA VAL A 679 -36.99 -18.33 -40.14
C VAL A 679 -38.28 -18.75 -40.85
N ASP A 680 -38.17 -19.49 -41.94
CA ASP A 680 -39.33 -19.98 -42.70
C ASP A 680 -40.05 -21.11 -41.97
N SER A 681 -39.31 -22.04 -41.37
CA SER A 681 -39.88 -23.10 -40.52
C SER A 681 -40.71 -22.49 -39.38
N TYR A 682 -40.24 -21.40 -38.75
CA TYR A 682 -41.03 -20.69 -37.73
C TYR A 682 -42.32 -20.05 -38.26
N LYS A 683 -42.32 -19.56 -39.50
CA LYS A 683 -43.55 -19.01 -40.12
C LYS A 683 -44.57 -20.12 -40.35
N GLU A 684 -44.13 -21.28 -40.84
CA GLU A 684 -44.98 -22.46 -41.03
C GLU A 684 -45.57 -22.95 -39.70
N HIS A 685 -44.77 -22.96 -38.62
CA HIS A 685 -45.24 -23.28 -37.28
C HIS A 685 -46.39 -22.36 -36.82
N GLU A 686 -46.26 -21.05 -37.09
CA GLU A 686 -47.28 -20.07 -36.73
C GLU A 686 -48.58 -20.29 -37.52
N ILE A 687 -48.47 -20.64 -38.81
CA ILE A 687 -49.62 -20.95 -39.66
C ILE A 687 -50.35 -22.20 -39.15
N LEU A 688 -49.62 -23.27 -38.81
CA LEU A 688 -50.19 -24.50 -38.25
C LEU A 688 -50.90 -24.23 -36.92
N ASN A 689 -50.31 -23.41 -36.04
CA ASN A 689 -50.95 -23.01 -34.79
C ASN A 689 -52.26 -22.24 -35.00
N LYS A 690 -52.29 -21.33 -35.99
CA LYS A 690 -53.52 -20.60 -36.35
C LYS A 690 -54.59 -21.58 -36.86
N GLY A 691 -54.23 -22.50 -37.74
CA GLY A 691 -55.16 -23.51 -38.25
C GLY A 691 -55.73 -24.44 -37.15
N ILE A 692 -54.90 -24.86 -36.20
CA ILE A 692 -55.37 -25.63 -35.02
C ILE A 692 -56.34 -24.79 -34.19
N SER A 693 -56.01 -23.52 -33.94
CA SER A 693 -56.85 -22.61 -33.15
C SER A 693 -58.20 -22.32 -33.81
N GLU A 694 -58.22 -22.18 -35.15
CA GLU A 694 -59.46 -22.00 -35.93
C GLU A 694 -60.34 -23.25 -35.85
N ILE A 695 -59.76 -24.45 -35.99
CA ILE A 695 -60.50 -25.71 -35.82
C ILE A 695 -61.04 -25.86 -34.40
N GLU A 696 -60.27 -25.47 -33.39
CA GLU A 696 -60.71 -25.48 -31.98
C GLU A 696 -61.89 -24.53 -31.77
N TYR A 697 -61.79 -23.30 -32.28
CA TYR A 697 -62.85 -22.29 -32.24
C TYR A 697 -64.13 -22.76 -32.96
N GLU A 698 -64.01 -23.35 -34.15
CA GLU A 698 -65.14 -23.93 -34.86
C GLU A 698 -65.74 -25.14 -34.13
N SER A 699 -64.91 -25.98 -33.50
CA SER A 699 -65.36 -27.12 -32.71
C SER A 699 -66.13 -26.67 -31.46
N ASP A 700 -65.72 -25.56 -30.83
CA ASP A 700 -66.37 -25.03 -29.64
C ASP A 700 -67.67 -24.28 -30.01
N LYS A 701 -67.70 -23.57 -31.14
CA LYS A 701 -68.92 -22.96 -31.69
C LYS A 701 -69.96 -24.02 -32.07
N THR A 702 -69.51 -25.15 -32.64
CA THR A 702 -70.39 -26.28 -32.97
C THR A 702 -70.77 -27.16 -31.77
N LYS A 703 -70.05 -27.07 -30.64
CA LYS A 703 -70.50 -27.58 -29.33
C LYS A 703 -71.53 -26.64 -28.68
N HIS A 704 -71.37 -25.32 -28.81
CA HIS A 704 -72.30 -24.35 -28.21
C HIS A 704 -73.68 -24.31 -28.90
N ASN A 705 -73.75 -24.67 -30.19
CA ASN A 705 -75.02 -24.84 -30.92
C ASN A 705 -75.75 -26.18 -30.66
N LYS A 706 -75.34 -26.98 -29.66
CA LYS A 706 -76.07 -28.19 -29.23
C LYS A 706 -77.24 -27.91 -28.28
N ASP A 707 -77.31 -26.72 -27.69
CA ASP A 707 -78.34 -26.39 -26.70
C ASP A 707 -79.61 -25.80 -27.33
N LYS A 708 -79.71 -25.73 -28.67
CA LYS A 708 -80.94 -25.39 -29.41
C LYS A 708 -81.02 -26.17 -30.72
N GLU A 709 -82.10 -26.95 -30.85
CA GLU A 709 -82.61 -27.71 -32.01
C GLU A 709 -82.27 -29.20 -32.14
N GLU A 710 -83.34 -29.96 -32.40
CA GLU A 710 -83.57 -31.36 -32.12
C GLU A 710 -83.04 -32.37 -33.16
N GLN A 711 -82.69 -33.54 -32.63
CA GLN A 711 -82.94 -34.92 -33.08
C GLN A 711 -82.82 -35.43 -34.55
N GLU A 712 -82.52 -34.66 -35.61
CA GLU A 712 -82.47 -35.25 -36.97
C GLU A 712 -81.09 -35.35 -37.67
N LYS A 713 -79.97 -34.99 -37.02
CA LYS A 713 -78.63 -35.11 -37.64
C LYS A 713 -77.52 -35.67 -36.75
N LYS A 714 -77.83 -36.60 -35.82
CA LYS A 714 -76.82 -37.26 -34.96
C LYS A 714 -75.67 -37.89 -35.77
N GLY A 715 -75.96 -38.55 -36.89
CA GLY A 715 -74.95 -39.20 -37.74
C GLY A 715 -73.98 -38.21 -38.42
N ARG A 716 -74.49 -37.12 -39.02
CA ARG A 716 -73.64 -36.14 -39.73
C ARG A 716 -72.82 -35.27 -38.77
N TYR A 717 -73.34 -35.00 -37.59
CA TYR A 717 -72.66 -34.21 -36.56
C TYR A 717 -71.49 -34.96 -35.93
N GLU A 718 -71.69 -36.23 -35.55
CA GLU A 718 -70.60 -37.06 -35.05
C GLU A 718 -69.49 -37.25 -36.08
N THR A 719 -69.83 -37.41 -37.36
CA THR A 719 -68.82 -37.49 -38.42
C THR A 719 -68.05 -36.17 -38.59
N LYS A 720 -68.68 -35.00 -38.44
CA LYS A 720 -67.99 -33.70 -38.52
C LYS A 720 -67.06 -33.48 -37.33
N ILE A 721 -67.46 -33.84 -36.11
CA ILE A 721 -66.57 -33.78 -34.94
C ILE A 721 -65.43 -34.79 -35.06
N LYS A 722 -65.70 -36.02 -35.49
CA LYS A 722 -64.66 -37.04 -35.71
C LYS A 722 -63.68 -36.60 -36.80
N TYR A 723 -64.16 -35.95 -37.87
CA TYR A 723 -63.31 -35.39 -38.92
C TYR A 723 -62.48 -34.20 -38.41
N ALA A 724 -63.07 -33.25 -37.69
CA ALA A 724 -62.35 -32.13 -37.09
C ALA A 724 -61.30 -32.59 -36.06
N ALA A 725 -61.63 -33.59 -35.23
CA ALA A 725 -60.70 -34.19 -34.28
C ALA A 725 -59.54 -34.92 -34.96
N ARG A 726 -59.79 -35.63 -36.07
CA ARG A 726 -58.74 -36.28 -36.88
C ARG A 726 -57.87 -35.25 -37.60
N SER A 727 -58.46 -34.20 -38.16
CA SER A 727 -57.74 -33.11 -38.80
C SER A 727 -56.85 -32.36 -37.79
N ARG A 728 -57.39 -32.09 -36.59
CA ARG A 728 -56.65 -31.51 -35.47
C ARG A 728 -55.50 -32.39 -35.02
N ALA A 729 -55.73 -33.69 -34.86
CA ALA A 729 -54.69 -34.63 -34.47
C ALA A 729 -53.55 -34.66 -35.51
N LYS A 730 -53.90 -34.66 -36.80
CA LYS A 730 -52.93 -34.62 -37.89
C LYS A 730 -52.13 -33.31 -37.90
N LEU A 731 -52.80 -32.16 -37.81
CA LEU A 731 -52.11 -30.85 -37.75
C LEU A 731 -51.25 -30.70 -36.50
N SER A 732 -51.66 -31.29 -35.37
CA SER A 732 -50.86 -31.33 -34.15
C SER A 732 -49.62 -32.21 -34.32
N GLU A 733 -49.74 -33.35 -35.00
CA GLU A 733 -48.60 -34.22 -35.29
C GLU A 733 -47.61 -33.56 -36.26
N ASP A 734 -48.12 -32.90 -37.31
CA ASP A 734 -47.30 -32.14 -38.26
C ASP A 734 -46.59 -30.97 -37.56
N LYS A 735 -47.28 -30.29 -36.64
CA LYS A 735 -46.68 -29.26 -35.79
C LYS A 735 -45.58 -29.81 -34.89
N ASP A 736 -45.80 -30.94 -34.22
CA ASP A 736 -44.81 -31.54 -33.32
C ASP A 736 -43.56 -31.97 -34.10
N ARG A 737 -43.73 -32.54 -35.31
CA ARG A 737 -42.61 -32.88 -36.20
C ARG A 737 -41.82 -31.63 -36.64
N LEU A 738 -42.52 -30.55 -36.91
CA LEU A 738 -41.91 -29.28 -37.31
C LEU A 738 -41.20 -28.59 -36.12
N GLU A 739 -41.71 -28.74 -34.89
CA GLU A 739 -40.98 -28.31 -33.68
C GLU A 739 -39.68 -29.08 -33.48
N ASP A 740 -39.68 -30.40 -33.70
CA ASP A 740 -38.47 -31.21 -33.57
C ASP A 740 -37.45 -30.84 -34.68
N ALA A 741 -37.91 -30.54 -35.91
CA ALA A 741 -37.05 -30.06 -36.99
C ALA A 741 -36.45 -28.67 -36.71
N ILE A 742 -37.22 -27.78 -36.09
CA ILE A 742 -36.75 -26.46 -35.63
C ILE A 742 -35.67 -26.62 -34.55
N ASP A 743 -35.88 -27.50 -33.56
CA ASP A 743 -34.91 -27.75 -32.48
C ASP A 743 -33.56 -28.28 -33.06
N ASP A 744 -33.63 -29.12 -34.09
CA ASP A 744 -32.46 -29.63 -34.81
C ASP A 744 -31.71 -28.53 -35.59
N LEU A 745 -32.44 -27.63 -36.25
CA LEU A 745 -31.86 -26.48 -36.97
C LEU A 745 -31.21 -25.49 -36.01
N GLU A 746 -31.84 -25.18 -34.88
CA GLU A 746 -31.26 -24.33 -33.83
C GLU A 746 -29.96 -24.94 -33.28
N SER A 747 -29.94 -26.26 -33.08
CA SER A 747 -28.76 -26.98 -32.62
C SER A 747 -27.60 -26.93 -33.63
N LYS A 748 -27.89 -26.94 -34.94
CA LYS A 748 -26.89 -26.78 -36.00
C LYS A 748 -26.33 -25.37 -36.05
N ILE A 749 -27.18 -24.35 -35.97
CA ILE A 749 -26.78 -22.93 -35.95
C ILE A 749 -25.84 -22.66 -34.77
N ILE A 750 -26.17 -23.17 -33.57
CA ILE A 750 -25.31 -23.04 -32.38
C ILE A 750 -23.90 -23.62 -32.62
N LYS A 751 -23.80 -24.79 -33.27
CA LYS A 751 -22.50 -25.43 -33.56
C LYS A 751 -21.67 -24.62 -34.57
N LEU A 752 -22.32 -23.99 -35.55
CA LEU A 752 -21.65 -23.10 -36.50
C LEU A 752 -21.12 -21.85 -35.80
N GLU A 753 -21.89 -21.25 -34.89
CA GLU A 753 -21.45 -20.09 -34.09
C GLU A 753 -20.24 -20.41 -33.19
N GLU A 754 -20.23 -21.58 -32.55
CA GLU A 754 -19.08 -22.05 -31.76
C GLU A 754 -17.82 -22.23 -32.63
N SER A 755 -18.00 -22.67 -33.88
CA SER A 755 -16.90 -22.82 -34.84
C SER A 755 -16.32 -21.46 -35.24
N VAL A 756 -17.16 -20.43 -35.44
CA VAL A 756 -16.71 -19.05 -35.69
C VAL A 756 -15.90 -18.49 -34.51
N GLN A 757 -16.34 -18.74 -33.27
CA GLN A 757 -15.59 -18.29 -32.08
C GLN A 757 -14.20 -18.93 -32.00
N ASN A 758 -14.10 -20.23 -32.30
CA ASN A 758 -12.83 -20.95 -32.31
C ASN A 758 -11.85 -20.42 -33.37
N ILE A 759 -12.33 -20.08 -34.57
CA ILE A 759 -11.50 -19.47 -35.63
C ILE A 759 -10.99 -18.09 -35.19
N ASN A 760 -11.84 -17.27 -34.58
CA ASN A 760 -11.44 -15.96 -34.05
C ASN A 760 -10.36 -16.07 -32.98
N ILE A 761 -10.45 -17.05 -32.08
CA ILE A 761 -9.41 -17.29 -31.06
C ILE A 761 -8.08 -17.68 -31.73
N LYS A 762 -8.09 -18.57 -32.73
CA LYS A 762 -6.89 -18.95 -33.48
C LYS A 762 -6.25 -17.77 -34.20
N SER A 763 -7.05 -16.87 -34.79
CA SER A 763 -6.57 -15.63 -35.43
C SER A 763 -5.86 -14.70 -34.43
N ILE A 764 -6.40 -14.54 -33.22
CA ILE A 764 -5.80 -13.73 -32.15
C ILE A 764 -4.47 -14.33 -31.67
N MET A 765 -4.40 -15.66 -31.52
CA MET A 765 -3.17 -16.35 -31.13
C MET A 765 -2.08 -16.27 -32.22
N GLY A 766 -2.47 -16.32 -33.50
CA GLY A 766 -1.55 -16.13 -34.63
C GLY A 766 -0.90 -14.75 -34.63
N ARG A 767 -1.67 -13.68 -34.36
CA ARG A 767 -1.13 -12.32 -34.27
C ARG A 767 -0.08 -12.15 -33.17
N MET A 768 -0.24 -12.80 -32.00
CA MET A 768 0.74 -12.69 -30.91
C MET A 768 2.12 -13.27 -31.26
N ARG A 769 2.20 -14.29 -32.15
CA ARG A 769 3.48 -14.91 -32.54
C ARG A 769 4.36 -14.02 -33.42
N ILE A 770 3.82 -12.98 -34.04
CA ILE A 770 4.57 -12.06 -34.93
C ILE A 770 5.18 -10.87 -34.16
N TYR A 771 4.67 -10.58 -32.97
CA TYR A 771 5.17 -9.47 -32.14
C TYR A 771 6.33 -9.87 -31.21
N ILE A 772 6.82 -11.11 -31.31
CA ILE A 772 8.04 -11.63 -30.67
C ILE A 772 9.06 -11.86 -31.77
#